data_AF-A0A6B1BMT2-F1
#
_entry.id   AF-A0A6B1BMT2-F1
#
_cell.length_a   1.000
_cell.length_b   1.000
_cell.length_c   1.000
_cell.angle_alpha   90.00
_cell.angle_beta   90.00
_cell.angle_gamma   90.00
#
_symmetry.space_group_name_H-M   'P 1'
#
loop_
_entity.id
_entity.type
_entity.pdbx_description
1 polymer ?
#
loop_
_entity_poly.entity_id
_entity_poly.type
_entity_poly.pdbx_seq_one_letter_code
_entity_poly.pdbx_strand_id
1 'polypeptide(L)'
;MPLSNDFIEQFAAPGDDYRPHIMWFWNAPLEEDEVRRQVRDFRDAGILDFYIHPMYGFPVDYLSEEMFEAIGWAVDEAKKHGMRFWIYDEYNWPSGAAGGYLIRDNPDRRMLVVTSDEQASEHGPQDDHAAWQCVDESGKATVFHETPQNGVCPFAQWSPFCWGQEGYGDVSDPETVRAFIELTHEAYRSRFPGELGKTIAGLFTDEVSYCLAGSYGESERPLPWTHGMRETFLERHGYDVAAHLPSLLANVGDYRRIRCDYWHYLTGRLESAYYRQCAEWCREHGLTLTGHLSGEELFRHNILFFGDFYRCLRWLDIPGIDAIFPRLNHEADHFMVAAKSGGSAIRQLGRDRLLCETYTGSGWELTPEQMKIIFDKLALGGVNLLQYMGVYYSIAGMRKVLPGGYPPSHGHQNPFWPFYRTFGDYVARICQTLALSRSTGKVAVLHPITTAFCEWAGSAEDLARGVPGPPAFEAMQQAFLAVTNLLLELGVDYDYLFEDVLASANVDRGTVLTAEAEYELLILPNVTCLTRKTAEKLAGFLEAGGRTVFVNSVPGWAEGDPALLKRVTDHLSALPDNEGREAAAALQEGTGTHLCGRDRVTWIVSNDLPPDARDPLRNALDAVIPREFRALPEMPSSVRANRRVFDGEPLLFLYNQGTERVSVPLPADVNTVLDPETGDAGSIDANVDLAPFQTLIAARTDGPVCASRGPEQNWTQELVLGEAEFSLLEANLLAVAWQVRTSDAEEWQYLDGLHFPATCAVQPGDEYELKWTFRIEEGAEPVEIVTEDLTEAFHLELNERPLTGFEWARIWDWRNLRADIRALVVPGENVVTFRSRTPGWDGPHTPPLTAIRGDFCVDDGCLVKTRGRLGPGSWAEAGFPNYTGTARYRWRCELPPLGGRVWAHAEEVAAVAALIVNGHRLAPRLWRPYTFDLTDLVLPGPNEIELEVTSCATNLLGLNQPELFLEGKAATARRERQAAGLLTPMAIRW
;
A
#
# COMPACT_ATOMS: atom_id res chain seq x y z
N MET A 1 18.05 -13.91 29.03
CA MET A 1 18.05 -15.39 29.10
C MET A 1 17.79 -15.87 27.68
N PRO A 2 18.56 -16.82 27.14
CA PRO A 2 18.47 -17.28 25.75
C PRO A 2 17.03 -17.60 25.35
N LEU A 3 16.69 -17.43 24.07
CA LEU A 3 15.34 -17.69 23.57
C LEU A 3 14.86 -19.07 24.05
N SER A 4 13.66 -19.10 24.62
CA SER A 4 13.04 -20.35 25.05
C SER A 4 12.69 -21.22 23.84
N ASN A 5 12.63 -22.54 24.04
CA ASN A 5 12.06 -23.45 23.04
C ASN A 5 10.63 -23.05 22.67
N ASP A 6 9.87 -22.51 23.64
CA ASP A 6 8.52 -22.00 23.42
C ASP A 6 8.47 -20.89 22.35
N PHE A 7 9.47 -20.01 22.26
CA PHE A 7 9.53 -19.00 21.20
C PHE A 7 9.79 -19.63 19.82
N ILE A 8 10.69 -20.61 19.73
CA ILE A 8 10.97 -21.31 18.46
C ILE A 8 9.73 -22.08 17.99
N GLU A 9 9.01 -22.73 18.91
CA GLU A 9 7.75 -23.40 18.62
C GLU A 9 6.65 -22.41 18.17
N GLN A 10 6.54 -21.26 18.83
CA GLN A 10 5.62 -20.18 18.44
C GLN A 10 6.00 -19.55 17.09
N PHE A 11 7.29 -19.41 16.79
CA PHE A 11 7.76 -18.92 15.50
C PHE A 11 7.40 -19.90 14.37
N ALA A 12 7.56 -21.21 14.59
CA ALA A 12 7.17 -22.20 13.59
C ALA A 12 5.66 -22.16 13.31
N ALA A 13 4.85 -21.95 14.35
CA ALA A 13 3.38 -21.89 14.31
C ALA A 13 2.86 -20.56 14.93
N PRO A 14 2.89 -19.45 14.17
CA PRO A 14 2.53 -18.13 14.69
C PRO A 14 1.06 -18.06 15.09
N GLY A 15 0.76 -17.21 16.07
CA GLY A 15 -0.60 -16.99 16.55
C GLY A 15 -1.50 -16.33 15.50
N ASP A 16 -2.80 -16.60 15.59
CA ASP A 16 -3.79 -16.14 14.61
C ASP A 16 -3.90 -14.61 14.52
N ASP A 17 -3.65 -13.89 15.62
CA ASP A 17 -3.64 -12.42 15.65
C ASP A 17 -2.55 -11.77 14.79
N TYR A 18 -1.56 -12.53 14.31
CA TYR A 18 -0.46 -12.02 13.49
C TYR A 18 -0.68 -12.26 12.00
N ARG A 19 -1.76 -12.95 11.63
CA ARG A 19 -2.10 -13.23 10.24
C ARG A 19 -2.59 -11.97 9.52
N PRO A 20 -2.49 -11.92 8.18
CA PRO A 20 -3.05 -10.82 7.40
C PRO A 20 -4.56 -10.68 7.61
N HIS A 21 -5.04 -9.44 7.58
CA HIS A 21 -6.45 -9.08 7.45
C HIS A 21 -6.81 -8.85 5.97
N ILE A 22 -8.10 -8.75 5.65
CA ILE A 22 -8.55 -8.46 4.28
C ILE A 22 -9.71 -7.46 4.21
N MET A 23 -9.59 -6.48 3.31
CA MET A 23 -10.70 -5.61 2.91
C MET A 23 -11.57 -6.37 1.90
N TRP A 24 -12.87 -6.48 2.15
CA TRP A 24 -13.82 -7.21 1.29
C TRP A 24 -14.77 -6.25 0.60
N PHE A 25 -14.58 -6.08 -0.71
CA PHE A 25 -15.34 -5.16 -1.53
C PHE A 25 -16.69 -5.74 -1.92
N TRP A 26 -17.76 -5.21 -1.32
CA TRP A 26 -19.13 -5.48 -1.72
C TRP A 26 -19.54 -4.54 -2.83
N ASN A 27 -19.71 -5.08 -4.03
CA ASN A 27 -19.84 -4.28 -5.25
C ASN A 27 -20.81 -4.90 -6.27
N ALA A 28 -21.64 -5.85 -5.88
CA ALA A 28 -22.66 -6.50 -6.71
C ALA A 28 -23.83 -6.98 -5.83
N PRO A 29 -24.97 -7.41 -6.40
CA PRO A 29 -26.04 -8.02 -5.62
C PRO A 29 -25.54 -9.20 -4.78
N LEU A 30 -25.89 -9.23 -3.50
CA LEU A 30 -25.41 -10.23 -2.55
C LEU A 30 -26.34 -11.44 -2.47
N GLU A 31 -25.75 -12.62 -2.39
CA GLU A 31 -26.47 -13.88 -2.15
C GLU A 31 -25.93 -14.51 -0.86
N GLU A 32 -26.84 -14.94 0.04
CA GLU A 32 -26.46 -15.46 1.35
C GLU A 32 -25.44 -16.60 1.25
N ASP A 33 -25.69 -17.58 0.38
CA ASP A 33 -24.80 -18.73 0.22
C ASP A 33 -23.40 -18.33 -0.25
N GLU A 34 -23.32 -17.29 -1.09
CA GLU A 34 -22.06 -16.77 -1.61
C GLU A 34 -21.30 -15.95 -0.57
N VAL A 35 -21.98 -15.06 0.15
CA VAL A 35 -21.42 -14.31 1.29
C VAL A 35 -20.81 -15.29 2.30
N ARG A 36 -21.56 -16.32 2.69
CA ARG A 36 -21.07 -17.35 3.61
C ARG A 36 -19.93 -18.17 3.01
N ARG A 37 -19.94 -18.43 1.69
CA ARG A 37 -18.85 -19.14 1.01
C ARG A 37 -17.55 -18.33 1.03
N GLN A 38 -17.61 -17.03 0.71
CA GLN A 38 -16.42 -16.18 0.69
C GLN A 38 -15.80 -16.05 2.09
N VAL A 39 -16.61 -15.96 3.15
CA VAL A 39 -16.10 -16.03 4.54
C VAL A 39 -15.34 -17.35 4.80
N ARG A 40 -15.84 -18.49 4.31
CA ARG A 40 -15.13 -19.78 4.41
C ARG A 40 -13.86 -19.80 3.55
N ASP A 41 -13.88 -19.20 2.36
CA ASP A 41 -12.71 -19.08 1.49
C ASP A 41 -11.60 -18.28 2.20
N PHE A 42 -11.93 -17.19 2.92
CA PHE A 42 -10.97 -16.41 3.71
C PHE A 42 -10.33 -17.27 4.81
N ARG A 43 -11.14 -18.00 5.59
CA ARG A 43 -10.66 -18.95 6.60
C ARG A 43 -9.70 -19.98 5.99
N ASP A 44 -10.04 -20.54 4.83
CA ASP A 44 -9.24 -21.56 4.16
C ASP A 44 -7.91 -21.00 3.63
N ALA A 45 -7.90 -19.73 3.23
CA ALA A 45 -6.68 -18.96 2.94
C ALA A 45 -5.89 -18.52 4.19
N GLY A 46 -6.39 -18.80 5.40
CA GLY A 46 -5.71 -18.42 6.65
C GLY A 46 -5.88 -16.94 7.01
N ILE A 47 -6.94 -16.30 6.53
CA ILE A 47 -7.34 -14.94 6.90
C ILE A 47 -8.52 -15.06 7.86
N LEU A 48 -8.38 -14.46 9.04
CA LEU A 48 -9.36 -14.60 10.14
C LEU A 48 -10.06 -13.29 10.49
N ASP A 49 -9.65 -12.20 9.85
CA ASP A 49 -10.13 -10.85 10.07
C ASP A 49 -10.47 -10.20 8.73
N PHE A 50 -11.69 -9.68 8.63
CA PHE A 50 -12.13 -8.99 7.41
C PHE A 50 -12.93 -7.72 7.71
N TYR A 51 -12.84 -6.78 6.77
CA TYR A 51 -13.57 -5.51 6.77
C TYR A 51 -14.58 -5.55 5.62
N ILE A 52 -15.85 -5.21 5.86
CA ILE A 52 -16.85 -5.16 4.78
C ILE A 52 -16.86 -3.75 4.22
N HIS A 53 -16.30 -3.58 3.02
CA HIS A 53 -16.21 -2.29 2.35
C HIS A 53 -17.20 -2.24 1.18
N PRO A 54 -18.35 -1.56 1.31
CA PRO A 54 -19.24 -1.35 0.17
C PRO A 54 -18.60 -0.35 -0.81
N MET A 55 -18.55 -0.72 -2.09
CA MET A 55 -17.78 -0.03 -3.15
C MET A 55 -18.67 0.29 -4.37
N TYR A 56 -18.20 1.16 -5.27
CA TYR A 56 -18.78 1.45 -6.60
C TYR A 56 -19.56 0.29 -7.23
N GLY A 57 -20.79 0.58 -7.65
CA GLY A 57 -21.68 -0.41 -8.25
C GLY A 57 -22.32 -1.39 -7.25
N PHE A 58 -22.21 -1.15 -5.94
CA PHE A 58 -23.02 -1.84 -4.94
C PHE A 58 -24.49 -1.38 -5.05
N PRO A 59 -25.43 -2.28 -5.33
CA PRO A 59 -26.81 -1.90 -5.67
C PRO A 59 -27.73 -1.72 -4.45
N VAL A 60 -27.20 -1.88 -3.23
CA VAL A 60 -27.96 -1.80 -1.98
C VAL A 60 -27.61 -0.51 -1.26
N ASP A 61 -28.63 0.23 -0.81
CA ASP A 61 -28.45 1.48 -0.07
C ASP A 61 -27.63 1.27 1.21
N TYR A 62 -26.66 2.15 1.45
CA TYR A 62 -25.83 2.14 2.64
C TYR A 62 -26.68 2.25 3.92
N LEU A 63 -26.35 1.48 4.97
CA LEU A 63 -27.08 1.42 6.25
C LEU A 63 -28.55 0.96 6.16
N SER A 64 -28.98 0.41 5.03
CA SER A 64 -30.32 -0.17 4.87
C SER A 64 -30.49 -1.48 5.65
N GLU A 65 -31.75 -1.88 5.90
CA GLU A 65 -32.04 -3.19 6.51
C GLU A 65 -31.52 -4.35 5.65
N GLU A 66 -31.56 -4.22 4.33
CA GLU A 66 -31.02 -5.25 3.40
C GLU A 66 -29.51 -5.39 3.54
N MET A 67 -28.77 -4.28 3.64
CA MET A 67 -27.33 -4.32 3.90
C MET A 67 -27.02 -4.96 5.26
N PHE A 68 -27.77 -4.62 6.30
CA PHE A 68 -27.56 -5.19 7.63
C PHE A 68 -27.97 -6.66 7.74
N GLU A 69 -28.97 -7.12 6.97
CA GLU A 69 -29.29 -8.54 6.82
C GLU A 69 -28.08 -9.30 6.22
N ALA A 70 -27.48 -8.75 5.16
CA ALA A 70 -26.30 -9.34 4.55
C ALA A 70 -25.09 -9.34 5.50
N ILE A 71 -24.88 -8.27 6.28
CA ILE A 71 -23.84 -8.24 7.32
C ILE A 71 -24.11 -9.34 8.35
N GLY A 72 -25.38 -9.56 8.73
CA GLY A 72 -25.79 -10.66 9.61
C GLY A 72 -25.36 -12.03 9.09
N TRP A 73 -25.48 -12.29 7.79
CA TRP A 73 -25.00 -13.54 7.19
C TRP A 73 -23.48 -13.73 7.38
N ALA A 74 -22.70 -12.67 7.17
CA ALA A 74 -21.24 -12.69 7.33
C ALA A 74 -20.84 -12.85 8.81
N VAL A 75 -21.47 -12.12 9.72
CA VAL A 75 -21.23 -12.20 11.18
C VAL A 75 -21.57 -13.61 11.70
N ASP A 76 -22.70 -14.17 11.30
CA ASP A 76 -23.10 -15.52 11.70
C ASP A 76 -22.12 -16.58 11.21
N GLU A 77 -21.59 -16.44 9.99
CA GLU A 77 -20.61 -17.37 9.45
C GLU A 77 -19.25 -17.20 10.13
N ALA A 78 -18.79 -15.97 10.33
CA ALA A 78 -17.55 -15.66 11.03
C ALA A 78 -17.53 -16.26 12.44
N LYS A 79 -18.64 -16.13 13.17
CA LYS A 79 -18.82 -16.69 14.51
C LYS A 79 -18.67 -18.22 14.55
N LYS A 80 -19.16 -18.94 13.53
CA LYS A 80 -19.01 -20.41 13.45
C LYS A 80 -17.56 -20.85 13.31
N HIS A 81 -16.71 -20.01 12.72
CA HIS A 81 -15.32 -20.31 12.42
C HIS A 81 -14.31 -19.58 13.31
N GLY A 82 -14.78 -18.82 14.32
CA GLY A 82 -13.91 -18.06 15.22
C GLY A 82 -13.22 -16.86 14.55
N MET A 83 -13.79 -16.35 13.47
CA MET A 83 -13.28 -15.19 12.73
C MET A 83 -13.84 -13.87 13.31
N ARG A 84 -13.18 -12.77 12.96
CA ARG A 84 -13.53 -11.42 13.37
C ARG A 84 -13.92 -10.55 12.17
N PHE A 85 -14.93 -9.74 12.39
CA PHE A 85 -15.41 -8.71 11.49
C PHE A 85 -15.05 -7.34 12.06
N TRP A 86 -14.60 -6.45 11.19
CA TRP A 86 -14.29 -5.06 11.51
C TRP A 86 -15.24 -4.14 10.73
N ILE A 87 -15.86 -3.22 11.45
CA ILE A 87 -16.77 -2.26 10.86
C ILE A 87 -15.95 -1.27 10.05
N TYR A 88 -16.21 -1.24 8.75
CA TYR A 88 -15.82 -0.14 7.88
C TYR A 88 -16.94 0.91 7.94
N ASP A 89 -16.63 2.10 8.46
CA ASP A 89 -17.64 3.09 8.87
C ASP A 89 -18.10 4.03 7.75
N GLU A 90 -17.88 3.63 6.50
CA GLU A 90 -18.16 4.46 5.31
C GLU A 90 -18.69 3.63 4.11
N TYR A 91 -19.17 4.33 3.09
CA TYR A 91 -19.38 3.81 1.74
C TYR A 91 -18.36 4.40 0.77
N ASN A 92 -17.62 3.56 0.04
CA ASN A 92 -16.36 3.94 -0.61
C ASN A 92 -15.39 4.54 0.42
N TRP A 93 -14.83 5.73 0.20
CA TRP A 93 -13.89 6.43 1.10
C TRP A 93 -13.86 7.92 0.71
N PRO A 94 -13.41 8.86 1.57
CA PRO A 94 -12.93 8.68 2.94
C PRO A 94 -14.06 8.69 3.99
N SER A 95 -13.79 8.14 5.18
CA SER A 95 -14.71 8.12 6.32
C SER A 95 -15.09 9.52 6.78
N GLY A 96 -16.35 9.74 7.15
CA GLY A 96 -16.85 11.03 7.66
C GLY A 96 -17.99 11.62 6.84
N ALA A 97 -18.47 10.91 5.81
CA ALA A 97 -19.61 11.28 4.99
C ALA A 97 -20.86 10.43 5.26
N ALA A 98 -20.69 9.20 5.74
CA ALA A 98 -21.74 8.19 5.96
C ALA A 98 -22.59 7.92 4.69
N GLY A 99 -21.93 7.56 3.59
CA GLY A 99 -22.55 7.39 2.27
C GLY A 99 -23.19 8.67 1.74
N GLY A 100 -22.78 9.81 2.29
CA GLY A 100 -23.30 11.13 2.00
C GLY A 100 -24.52 11.57 2.82
N TYR A 101 -25.14 10.67 3.61
CA TYR A 101 -26.33 11.00 4.41
C TYR A 101 -26.10 12.12 5.42
N LEU A 102 -24.86 12.34 5.85
CA LEU A 102 -24.51 13.37 6.82
C LEU A 102 -24.92 14.78 6.36
N ILE A 103 -24.71 15.09 5.08
CA ILE A 103 -24.96 16.43 4.51
C ILE A 103 -26.20 16.50 3.62
N ARG A 104 -26.72 15.36 3.13
CA ARG A 104 -27.93 15.31 2.29
C ARG A 104 -29.12 16.06 2.93
N ASP A 105 -29.34 15.80 4.22
CA ASP A 105 -30.47 16.37 4.96
C ASP A 105 -30.05 17.59 5.83
N ASN A 106 -28.74 17.89 5.89
CA ASN A 106 -28.15 18.97 6.69
C ASN A 106 -26.95 19.60 5.94
N PRO A 107 -27.18 20.40 4.89
CA PRO A 107 -26.11 20.93 4.04
C PRO A 107 -25.11 21.84 4.78
N ASP A 108 -25.51 22.42 5.92
CA ASP A 108 -24.65 23.25 6.76
C ASP A 108 -23.51 22.46 7.43
N ARG A 109 -23.60 21.14 7.47
CA ARG A 109 -22.52 20.25 7.97
C ARG A 109 -21.41 20.02 6.95
N ARG A 110 -21.49 20.66 5.78
CA ARG A 110 -20.45 20.55 4.76
C ARG A 110 -19.19 21.23 5.24
N MET A 111 -18.06 20.59 4.94
CA MET A 111 -16.73 21.16 5.08
C MET A 111 -16.68 22.57 4.48
N LEU A 112 -15.97 23.47 5.16
CA LEU A 112 -15.72 24.81 4.66
C LEU A 112 -14.31 24.92 4.11
N VAL A 113 -14.13 25.81 3.15
CA VAL A 113 -12.83 26.29 2.72
C VAL A 113 -12.82 27.81 2.69
N VAL A 114 -11.61 28.37 2.68
CA VAL A 114 -11.39 29.76 2.28
C VAL A 114 -10.69 29.76 0.93
N THR A 115 -11.29 30.40 -0.08
CA THR A 115 -10.70 30.56 -1.41
C THR A 115 -10.26 32.00 -1.64
N SER A 116 -9.13 32.19 -2.32
CA SER A 116 -8.73 33.50 -2.84
C SER A 116 -9.21 33.67 -4.29
N ASP A 117 -9.87 34.78 -4.59
CA ASP A 117 -10.16 35.18 -5.98
C ASP A 117 -9.34 36.43 -6.32
N GLU A 118 -8.37 36.27 -7.22
CA GLU A 118 -7.55 37.37 -7.71
C GLU A 118 -8.30 38.26 -8.74
N GLN A 119 -9.34 37.73 -9.40
CA GLN A 119 -10.17 38.42 -10.39
C GLN A 119 -11.37 39.17 -9.75
N ALA A 120 -11.80 38.79 -8.54
CA ALA A 120 -12.87 39.47 -7.79
C ALA A 120 -12.56 40.93 -7.40
N SER A 121 -11.29 41.36 -7.52
CA SER A 121 -10.86 42.74 -7.26
C SER A 121 -11.58 43.79 -8.11
N GLU A 122 -12.22 43.40 -9.22
CA GLU A 122 -12.96 44.30 -10.12
C GLU A 122 -14.48 44.39 -9.86
N HIS A 123 -15.10 43.43 -9.17
CA HIS A 123 -16.58 43.29 -9.14
C HIS A 123 -17.22 43.39 -7.74
N GLY A 124 -16.41 43.36 -6.66
CA GLY A 124 -16.92 43.36 -5.28
C GLY A 124 -17.62 42.05 -4.90
N PRO A 125 -17.82 41.76 -3.60
CA PRO A 125 -18.39 40.50 -3.16
C PRO A 125 -19.83 40.36 -3.67
N GLN A 126 -20.09 39.30 -4.43
CA GLN A 126 -21.43 38.83 -4.77
C GLN A 126 -21.71 37.60 -3.88
N ASP A 127 -22.90 37.57 -3.28
CA ASP A 127 -23.49 36.49 -2.46
C ASP A 127 -23.23 36.47 -0.93
N ASP A 128 -24.16 35.82 -0.21
CA ASP A 128 -24.42 35.80 1.24
C ASP A 128 -23.29 35.20 2.12
N HIS A 129 -22.06 35.09 1.62
CA HIS A 129 -20.92 34.48 2.31
C HIS A 129 -19.97 35.53 2.93
N ALA A 130 -19.23 35.14 3.98
CA ALA A 130 -18.24 36.01 4.60
C ALA A 130 -17.07 36.26 3.61
N ALA A 131 -16.86 37.53 3.25
CA ALA A 131 -15.78 37.96 2.35
C ALA A 131 -14.83 38.93 3.07
N TRP A 132 -13.53 38.75 2.84
CA TRP A 132 -12.48 39.58 3.44
C TRP A 132 -11.52 40.10 2.39
N GLN A 133 -11.43 41.43 2.27
CA GLN A 133 -10.43 42.07 1.43
C GLN A 133 -9.14 42.27 2.23
N CYS A 134 -8.05 41.68 1.75
CA CYS A 134 -6.72 41.88 2.28
C CYS A 134 -5.86 42.62 1.25
N VAL A 135 -4.99 43.52 1.71
CA VAL A 135 -4.04 44.22 0.86
C VAL A 135 -2.64 43.77 1.25
N ASP A 136 -1.89 43.24 0.29
CA ASP A 136 -0.51 42.84 0.52
C ASP A 136 0.44 44.04 0.60
N GLU A 137 1.73 43.79 0.91
CA GLU A 137 2.76 44.82 1.03
C GLU A 137 3.02 45.58 -0.29
N SER A 138 2.62 45.02 -1.43
CA SER A 138 2.73 45.66 -2.75
C SER A 138 1.54 46.57 -3.08
N GLY A 139 0.49 46.54 -2.26
CA GLY A 139 -0.76 47.25 -2.49
C GLY A 139 -1.77 46.47 -3.34
N LYS A 140 -1.52 45.20 -3.68
CA LYS A 140 -2.48 44.33 -4.38
C LYS A 140 -3.56 43.91 -3.40
N ALA A 141 -4.82 44.14 -3.77
CA ALA A 141 -5.97 43.68 -2.99
C ALA A 141 -6.41 42.29 -3.46
N THR A 142 -6.53 41.35 -2.52
CA THR A 142 -7.09 40.01 -2.74
C THR A 142 -8.33 39.86 -1.88
N VAL A 143 -9.41 39.33 -2.47
CA VAL A 143 -10.62 39.00 -1.73
C VAL A 143 -10.62 37.51 -1.42
N PHE A 144 -10.87 37.18 -0.16
CA PHE A 144 -11.03 35.82 0.32
C PHE A 144 -12.49 35.56 0.65
N HIS A 145 -12.98 34.38 0.28
CA HIS A 145 -14.35 33.97 0.51
C HIS A 145 -14.37 32.67 1.32
N GLU A 146 -15.15 32.66 2.40
CA GLU A 146 -15.54 31.41 3.03
C GLU A 146 -16.64 30.76 2.19
N THR A 147 -16.40 29.54 1.72
CA THR A 147 -17.37 28.81 0.90
C THR A 147 -17.47 27.38 1.39
N PRO A 148 -18.68 26.77 1.34
CA PRO A 148 -18.79 25.33 1.45
C PRO A 148 -17.93 24.68 0.36
N GLN A 149 -17.21 23.63 0.70
CA GLN A 149 -16.42 22.90 -0.25
C GLN A 149 -17.32 22.29 -1.33
N ASN A 150 -17.11 22.66 -2.58
CA ASN A 150 -17.79 22.05 -3.73
C ASN A 150 -16.93 20.91 -4.28
N GLY A 151 -17.54 20.02 -5.07
CA GLY A 151 -16.88 18.83 -5.63
C GLY A 151 -17.56 17.53 -5.21
N VAL A 152 -17.53 16.54 -6.10
CA VAL A 152 -17.99 15.18 -5.82
C VAL A 152 -16.78 14.41 -5.30
N CYS A 153 -16.72 14.16 -4.00
CA CYS A 153 -15.73 13.25 -3.43
C CYS A 153 -15.88 11.87 -4.10
N PRO A 154 -14.79 11.10 -4.33
CA PRO A 154 -14.88 9.81 -5.03
C PRO A 154 -16.02 8.92 -4.52
N PHE A 155 -16.35 8.93 -3.22
CA PHE A 155 -17.44 8.12 -2.68
C PHE A 155 -18.83 8.32 -3.29
N ALA A 156 -19.13 9.50 -3.82
CA ALA A 156 -20.42 9.82 -4.43
C ALA A 156 -20.45 9.50 -5.94
N GLN A 157 -19.31 9.12 -6.54
CA GLN A 157 -19.25 8.70 -7.92
C GLN A 157 -19.83 7.28 -8.06
N TRP A 158 -20.64 7.06 -9.08
CA TRP A 158 -21.15 5.77 -9.55
C TRP A 158 -21.95 4.98 -8.52
N SER A 159 -22.49 5.68 -7.52
CA SER A 159 -23.43 5.15 -6.54
C SER A 159 -24.86 5.48 -6.93
N PRO A 160 -25.81 4.52 -6.94
CA PRO A 160 -27.21 4.81 -7.29
C PRO A 160 -27.91 5.82 -6.35
N PHE A 161 -27.45 5.98 -5.11
CA PHE A 161 -28.19 6.69 -4.04
C PHE A 161 -27.52 7.98 -3.55
N CYS A 162 -26.20 8.14 -3.73
CA CYS A 162 -25.48 9.37 -3.40
C CYS A 162 -24.86 10.06 -4.63
N TRP A 163 -25.23 9.61 -5.84
CA TRP A 163 -24.84 10.25 -7.09
C TRP A 163 -25.20 11.74 -7.10
N GLY A 164 -24.23 12.57 -7.47
CA GLY A 164 -24.41 14.02 -7.60
C GLY A 164 -24.47 14.76 -6.26
N GLN A 165 -24.16 14.10 -5.14
CA GLN A 165 -24.01 14.79 -3.88
C GLN A 165 -22.78 15.71 -3.89
N GLU A 166 -23.00 16.97 -3.51
CA GLU A 166 -21.95 17.97 -3.43
C GLU A 166 -21.31 18.01 -2.04
N GLY A 167 -19.99 17.92 -2.00
CA GLY A 167 -19.17 18.17 -0.82
C GLY A 167 -19.01 16.98 0.11
N TYR A 168 -18.25 17.22 1.18
CA TYR A 168 -17.89 16.25 2.20
C TYR A 168 -18.17 16.83 3.60
N GLY A 169 -18.32 15.97 4.61
CA GLY A 169 -18.65 16.39 5.98
C GLY A 169 -17.52 17.18 6.63
N ASP A 170 -17.85 18.21 7.43
CA ASP A 170 -16.86 18.92 8.25
C ASP A 170 -16.38 18.02 9.40
N VAL A 171 -15.37 17.20 9.14
CA VAL A 171 -14.71 16.33 10.14
C VAL A 171 -13.92 17.10 11.21
N SER A 172 -13.81 18.42 11.07
CA SER A 172 -13.24 19.31 12.10
C SER A 172 -14.31 19.92 13.02
N ASP A 173 -15.60 19.73 12.74
CA ASP A 173 -16.72 20.15 13.57
C ASP A 173 -17.24 19.00 14.47
N PRO A 174 -17.21 19.15 15.81
CA PRO A 174 -17.57 18.07 16.73
C PRO A 174 -19.04 17.66 16.65
N GLU A 175 -19.97 18.56 16.30
CA GLU A 175 -21.39 18.22 16.18
C GLU A 175 -21.68 17.46 14.88
N THR A 176 -20.95 17.78 13.82
CA THR A 176 -20.95 17.02 12.56
C THR A 176 -20.43 15.60 12.79
N VAL A 177 -19.30 15.43 13.48
CA VAL A 177 -18.79 14.09 13.81
C VAL A 177 -19.72 13.32 14.76
N ARG A 178 -20.34 13.98 15.74
CA ARG A 178 -21.34 13.33 16.61
C ARG A 178 -22.47 12.73 15.78
N ALA A 179 -22.97 13.49 14.80
CA ALA A 179 -24.00 13.01 13.90
C ALA A 179 -23.52 11.87 12.99
N PHE A 180 -22.26 11.89 12.55
CA PHE A 180 -21.66 10.76 11.84
C PHE A 180 -21.69 9.48 12.68
N ILE A 181 -21.22 9.53 13.93
CA ILE A 181 -21.24 8.41 14.89
C ILE A 181 -22.68 7.92 15.14
N GLU A 182 -23.64 8.84 15.30
CA GLU A 182 -25.06 8.51 15.47
C GLU A 182 -25.66 7.79 14.24
N LEU A 183 -25.25 8.17 13.03
CA LEU A 183 -25.72 7.54 11.79
C LEU A 183 -25.08 6.17 11.55
N THR A 184 -23.77 6.03 11.78
CA THR A 184 -23.02 4.82 11.42
C THR A 184 -22.82 3.90 12.62
N HIS A 185 -22.06 4.32 13.62
CA HIS A 185 -21.59 3.48 14.71
C HIS A 185 -22.78 2.94 15.56
N GLU A 186 -23.74 3.80 15.88
CA GLU A 186 -24.96 3.40 16.61
C GLU A 186 -25.87 2.48 15.77
N ALA A 187 -25.84 2.58 14.44
CA ALA A 187 -26.60 1.67 13.57
C ALA A 187 -26.06 0.23 13.63
N TYR A 188 -24.74 0.05 13.70
CA TYR A 188 -24.12 -1.26 13.94
C TYR A 188 -24.38 -1.76 15.37
N ARG A 189 -24.19 -0.90 16.38
CA ARG A 189 -24.41 -1.26 17.80
C ARG A 189 -25.84 -1.72 18.06
N SER A 190 -26.84 -1.03 17.49
CA SER A 190 -28.25 -1.35 17.70
C SER A 190 -28.66 -2.70 17.10
N ARG A 191 -28.04 -3.11 15.99
CA ARG A 191 -28.36 -4.35 15.28
C ARG A 191 -27.55 -5.55 15.75
N PHE A 192 -26.32 -5.34 16.22
CA PHE A 192 -25.43 -6.40 16.71
C PHE A 192 -24.93 -6.19 18.16
N PRO A 193 -25.78 -5.83 19.12
CA PRO A 193 -25.32 -5.46 20.47
C PRO A 193 -24.64 -6.61 21.22
N GLY A 194 -24.97 -7.86 20.88
CA GLY A 194 -24.40 -9.05 21.51
C GLY A 194 -23.03 -9.48 20.97
N GLU A 195 -22.61 -8.93 19.83
CA GLU A 195 -21.42 -9.37 19.08
C GLU A 195 -20.26 -8.36 19.13
N LEU A 196 -20.50 -7.13 19.63
CA LEU A 196 -19.45 -6.13 19.88
C LEU A 196 -18.40 -6.66 20.87
N GLY A 197 -17.13 -6.46 20.55
CA GLY A 197 -15.97 -6.95 21.32
C GLY A 197 -15.82 -8.48 21.27
N LYS A 198 -16.57 -9.17 20.40
CA LYS A 198 -16.50 -10.63 20.19
C LYS A 198 -16.23 -10.95 18.73
N THR A 199 -17.28 -11.15 17.95
CA THR A 199 -17.17 -11.34 16.50
C THR A 199 -16.96 -10.00 15.80
N ILE A 200 -17.52 -8.90 16.31
CA ILE A 200 -17.17 -7.55 15.87
C ILE A 200 -16.00 -7.05 16.71
N ALA A 201 -14.80 -6.97 16.13
CA ALA A 201 -13.57 -6.66 16.84
C ALA A 201 -13.35 -5.15 17.02
N GLY A 202 -13.76 -4.35 16.05
CA GLY A 202 -13.41 -2.95 16.01
C GLY A 202 -13.98 -2.19 14.84
N LEU A 203 -13.50 -0.95 14.72
CA LEU A 203 -13.81 0.00 13.65
C LEU A 203 -12.53 0.32 12.87
N PHE A 204 -12.68 0.42 11.56
CA PHE A 204 -11.68 0.92 10.63
C PHE A 204 -12.15 2.26 10.07
N THR A 205 -11.35 3.30 10.29
CA THR A 205 -11.58 4.64 9.70
C THR A 205 -10.58 4.87 8.57
N ASP A 206 -11.06 5.39 7.45
CA ASP A 206 -10.28 5.47 6.21
C ASP A 206 -10.08 6.92 5.74
N GLU A 207 -8.83 7.28 5.42
CA GLU A 207 -8.41 8.50 4.71
C GLU A 207 -9.06 9.84 5.17
N VAL A 208 -9.40 9.97 6.45
CA VAL A 208 -10.12 11.15 6.97
C VAL A 208 -9.31 12.42 6.71
N SER A 209 -9.93 13.38 6.04
CA SER A 209 -9.26 14.60 5.60
C SER A 209 -10.11 15.84 5.86
N TYR A 210 -9.52 16.96 6.31
CA TYR A 210 -10.23 18.24 6.41
C TYR A 210 -10.21 19.08 5.11
N CYS A 211 -9.74 18.52 4.00
CA CYS A 211 -9.75 19.15 2.68
C CYS A 211 -9.72 18.10 1.55
N LEU A 212 -10.35 18.39 0.42
CA LEU A 212 -10.33 17.53 -0.77
C LEU A 212 -9.62 18.26 -1.91
N ALA A 213 -8.72 17.56 -2.58
CA ALA A 213 -7.97 18.06 -3.73
C ALA A 213 -8.77 17.87 -5.03
N GLY A 214 -8.51 18.71 -6.06
CA GLY A 214 -9.01 18.53 -7.42
C GLY A 214 -10.49 18.88 -7.64
N SER A 215 -11.07 19.71 -6.77
CA SER A 215 -12.50 20.08 -6.81
C SER A 215 -12.78 21.54 -7.21
N TYR A 216 -11.74 22.30 -7.59
CA TYR A 216 -11.81 23.75 -7.79
C TYR A 216 -11.25 24.17 -9.15
N GLY A 217 -11.60 25.39 -9.61
CA GLY A 217 -11.12 25.94 -10.87
C GLY A 217 -9.63 26.34 -10.84
N GLU A 218 -9.00 26.47 -12.02
CA GLU A 218 -7.55 26.75 -12.14
C GLU A 218 -7.07 28.03 -11.41
N SER A 219 -7.97 29.00 -11.19
CA SER A 219 -7.67 30.27 -10.50
C SER A 219 -7.91 30.24 -8.99
N GLU A 220 -8.49 29.18 -8.44
CA GLU A 220 -8.87 29.07 -7.04
C GLU A 220 -7.79 28.36 -6.22
N ARG A 221 -7.50 28.90 -5.03
CA ARG A 221 -6.52 28.32 -4.08
C ARG A 221 -7.20 28.02 -2.74
N PRO A 222 -7.94 26.91 -2.63
CA PRO A 222 -8.70 26.57 -1.43
C PRO A 222 -7.78 26.19 -0.27
N LEU A 223 -8.08 26.73 0.90
CA LEU A 223 -7.47 26.37 2.18
C LEU A 223 -8.55 25.83 3.14
N PRO A 224 -8.24 24.81 3.95
CA PRO A 224 -9.21 24.20 4.87
C PRO A 224 -9.78 25.19 5.89
N TRP A 225 -11.07 25.06 6.20
CA TRP A 225 -11.76 25.90 7.16
C TRP A 225 -12.84 25.09 7.88
N THR A 226 -13.33 25.59 9.01
CA THR A 226 -14.37 24.88 9.78
C THR A 226 -15.29 25.88 10.47
N HIS A 227 -16.51 25.44 10.80
CA HIS A 227 -17.51 26.29 11.44
C HIS A 227 -16.99 26.94 12.74
N GLY A 228 -17.24 28.25 12.89
CA GLY A 228 -16.84 29.04 14.06
C GLY A 228 -15.34 29.25 14.22
N MET A 229 -14.52 28.88 13.22
CA MET A 229 -13.07 28.95 13.29
C MET A 229 -12.54 30.34 13.63
N ARG A 230 -13.13 31.40 13.08
CA ARG A 230 -12.63 32.77 13.29
C ARG A 230 -12.73 33.19 14.75
N GLU A 231 -13.86 32.97 15.40
CA GLU A 231 -14.05 33.33 16.81
C GLU A 231 -13.13 32.52 17.72
N THR A 232 -13.12 31.20 17.57
CA THR A 232 -12.34 30.29 18.43
C THR A 232 -10.84 30.42 18.18
N PHE A 233 -10.41 30.76 16.96
CA PHE A 233 -9.01 31.07 16.66
C PHE A 233 -8.59 32.37 17.34
N LEU A 234 -9.41 33.42 17.28
CA LEU A 234 -9.16 34.70 17.95
C LEU A 234 -9.05 34.50 19.47
N GLU A 235 -9.94 33.72 20.06
CA GLU A 235 -9.90 33.37 21.49
C GLU A 235 -8.61 32.65 21.88
N ARG A 236 -8.11 31.75 21.03
CA ARG A 236 -6.93 30.93 21.30
C ARG A 236 -5.60 31.65 21.07
N HIS A 237 -5.48 32.41 19.97
CA HIS A 237 -4.21 33.01 19.53
C HIS A 237 -4.15 34.54 19.72
N GLY A 238 -5.26 35.18 20.05
CA GLY A 238 -5.32 36.60 20.39
C GLY A 238 -5.29 37.56 19.19
N TYR A 239 -5.47 37.05 17.97
CA TYR A 239 -5.60 37.85 16.75
C TYR A 239 -6.58 37.22 15.76
N ASP A 240 -7.12 38.04 14.85
CA ASP A 240 -8.09 37.60 13.85
C ASP A 240 -7.37 37.04 12.62
N VAL A 241 -7.47 35.73 12.39
CA VAL A 241 -6.84 35.05 11.26
C VAL A 241 -7.30 35.60 9.90
N ALA A 242 -8.53 36.11 9.80
CA ALA A 242 -9.06 36.68 8.55
C ALA A 242 -8.28 37.91 8.09
N ALA A 243 -7.65 38.65 9.01
CA ALA A 243 -6.80 39.81 8.69
C ALA A 243 -5.43 39.41 8.13
N HIS A 244 -5.12 38.11 8.09
CA HIS A 244 -3.80 37.57 7.80
C HIS A 244 -3.81 36.46 6.72
N LEU A 245 -4.93 36.26 6.02
CA LEU A 245 -5.08 35.23 4.98
C LEU A 245 -4.00 35.26 3.88
N PRO A 246 -3.49 36.43 3.40
CA PRO A 246 -2.38 36.47 2.44
C PRO A 246 -1.12 35.75 2.93
N SER A 247 -0.87 35.75 4.25
CA SER A 247 0.29 35.09 4.83
C SER A 247 0.22 33.57 4.71
N LEU A 248 -0.96 32.96 4.48
CA LEU A 248 -1.11 31.53 4.25
C LEU A 248 -0.67 31.11 2.83
N LEU A 249 -0.72 32.03 1.86
CA LEU A 249 -0.42 31.77 0.45
C LEU A 249 0.87 32.46 -0.05
N ALA A 250 1.42 33.39 0.72
CA ALA A 250 2.63 34.14 0.39
C ALA A 250 3.45 34.50 1.64
N ASN A 251 4.75 34.74 1.48
CA ASN A 251 5.67 35.07 2.57
C ASN A 251 5.60 36.57 2.93
N VAL A 252 4.44 37.02 3.41
CA VAL A 252 4.16 38.42 3.80
C VAL A 252 3.83 38.54 5.28
N GLY A 253 4.18 39.65 5.92
CA GLY A 253 4.01 39.83 7.37
C GLY A 253 4.71 38.75 8.22
N ASP A 254 4.12 38.38 9.36
CA ASP A 254 4.64 37.33 10.26
C ASP A 254 4.19 35.92 9.82
N TYR A 255 4.42 35.59 8.54
CA TYR A 255 3.84 34.41 7.91
C TYR A 255 4.18 33.10 8.63
N ARG A 256 5.38 32.98 9.20
CA ARG A 256 5.79 31.78 9.93
C ARG A 256 4.91 31.54 11.14
N ARG A 257 4.69 32.58 11.95
CA ARG A 257 3.78 32.51 13.10
C ARG A 257 2.36 32.19 12.64
N ILE A 258 1.87 32.94 11.65
CA ILE A 258 0.48 32.83 11.19
C ILE A 258 0.17 31.42 10.68
N ARG A 259 1.04 30.84 9.85
CA ARG A 259 0.86 29.48 9.32
C ARG A 259 1.01 28.43 10.41
N CYS A 260 2.00 28.58 11.30
CA CYS A 260 2.20 27.68 12.43
C CYS A 260 0.95 27.61 13.32
N ASP A 261 0.42 28.76 13.73
CA ASP A 261 -0.80 28.87 14.53
C ASP A 261 -2.01 28.27 13.78
N TYR A 262 -2.19 28.60 12.50
CA TYR A 262 -3.27 28.11 11.64
C TYR A 262 -3.30 26.58 11.51
N TRP A 263 -2.17 25.96 11.13
CA TRP A 263 -2.10 24.51 10.93
C TRP A 263 -2.20 23.74 12.25
N HIS A 264 -1.59 24.22 13.34
CA HIS A 264 -1.76 23.61 14.65
C HIS A 264 -3.19 23.72 15.19
N TYR A 265 -3.88 24.83 14.89
CA TYR A 265 -5.29 25.02 15.22
C TYR A 265 -6.15 23.97 14.49
N LEU A 266 -6.05 23.88 13.16
CA LEU A 266 -6.83 22.93 12.35
C LEU A 266 -6.55 21.47 12.74
N THR A 267 -5.27 21.09 12.87
CA THR A 267 -4.88 19.76 13.37
C THR A 267 -5.56 19.46 14.71
N GLY A 268 -5.59 20.43 15.63
CA GLY A 268 -6.24 20.25 16.92
C GLY A 268 -7.75 20.13 16.86
N ARG A 269 -8.40 20.78 15.87
CA ARG A 269 -9.84 20.63 15.63
C ARG A 269 -10.15 19.22 15.16
N LEU A 270 -9.50 18.76 14.09
CA LEU A 270 -9.65 17.40 13.57
C LEU A 270 -9.37 16.33 14.64
N GLU A 271 -8.26 16.46 15.37
CA GLU A 271 -7.91 15.55 16.45
C GLU A 271 -9.05 15.43 17.48
N SER A 272 -9.59 16.57 17.92
CA SER A 272 -10.63 16.60 18.96
C SER A 272 -12.02 16.21 18.47
N ALA A 273 -12.38 16.62 17.26
CA ALA A 273 -13.70 16.41 16.68
C ALA A 273 -13.84 14.98 16.17
N TYR A 274 -12.86 14.49 15.42
CA TYR A 274 -12.94 13.17 14.79
C TYR A 274 -12.32 12.07 15.67
N TYR A 275 -10.98 12.02 15.69
CA TYR A 275 -10.23 10.88 16.23
C TYR A 275 -10.54 10.62 17.70
N ARG A 276 -10.62 11.67 18.51
CA ARG A 276 -10.95 11.53 19.93
C ARG A 276 -12.37 10.99 20.15
N GLN A 277 -13.39 11.52 19.45
CA GLN A 277 -14.77 11.08 19.62
C GLN A 277 -14.95 9.62 19.20
N CYS A 278 -14.39 9.22 18.05
CA CYS A 278 -14.43 7.84 17.60
C CYS A 278 -13.69 6.92 18.59
N ALA A 279 -12.51 7.31 19.09
CA ALA A 279 -11.75 6.51 20.05
C ALA A 279 -12.46 6.35 21.40
N GLU A 280 -13.07 7.43 21.91
CA GLU A 280 -13.87 7.38 23.15
C GLU A 280 -15.09 6.48 22.96
N TRP A 281 -15.81 6.60 21.83
CA TRP A 281 -16.93 5.71 21.51
C TRP A 281 -16.51 4.24 21.44
N CYS A 282 -15.41 3.91 20.74
CA CYS A 282 -14.89 2.55 20.66
C CYS A 282 -14.59 1.96 22.06
N ARG A 283 -13.89 2.73 22.90
CA ARG A 283 -13.52 2.31 24.27
C ARG A 283 -14.74 2.07 25.16
N GLU A 284 -15.77 2.91 25.06
CA GLU A 284 -17.03 2.74 25.80
C GLU A 284 -17.77 1.45 25.41
N HIS A 285 -17.55 0.95 24.20
CA HIS A 285 -18.22 -0.23 23.66
C HIS A 285 -17.33 -1.48 23.58
N GLY A 286 -16.09 -1.42 24.10
CA GLY A 286 -15.15 -2.55 24.10
C GLY A 286 -14.65 -2.92 22.71
N LEU A 287 -14.50 -1.94 21.83
CA LEU A 287 -14.03 -2.09 20.45
C LEU A 287 -12.64 -1.47 20.28
N THR A 288 -11.87 -2.03 19.35
CA THR A 288 -10.58 -1.47 18.92
C THR A 288 -10.81 -0.45 17.81
N LEU A 289 -10.22 0.75 17.91
CA LEU A 289 -10.15 1.67 16.78
C LEU A 289 -8.85 1.47 15.99
N THR A 290 -8.97 1.23 14.67
CA THR A 290 -7.87 1.18 13.72
C THR A 290 -8.20 2.04 12.50
N GLY A 291 -7.22 2.26 11.62
CA GLY A 291 -7.39 3.06 10.41
C GLY A 291 -6.11 3.78 10.04
N HIS A 292 -6.15 4.56 8.97
CA HIS A 292 -5.02 5.37 8.52
C HIS A 292 -5.48 6.72 7.99
N LEU A 293 -4.52 7.52 7.53
CA LEU A 293 -4.75 8.86 7.00
C LEU A 293 -4.59 8.82 5.47
N SER A 294 -4.60 9.98 4.81
CA SER A 294 -4.39 10.06 3.36
C SER A 294 -3.06 10.73 3.05
N GLY A 295 -2.18 10.07 2.28
CA GLY A 295 -0.94 10.64 1.77
C GLY A 295 0.19 10.81 2.79
N GLU A 296 0.33 9.87 3.72
CA GLU A 296 1.25 9.84 4.85
C GLU A 296 2.73 10.06 4.51
N GLU A 297 3.13 9.83 3.26
CA GLU A 297 4.51 9.76 2.81
C GLU A 297 5.14 11.13 2.58
N LEU A 298 4.33 12.18 2.37
CA LEU A 298 4.83 13.50 2.01
C LEU A 298 4.16 14.61 2.82
N PHE A 299 4.97 15.54 3.33
CA PHE A 299 4.50 16.66 4.15
C PHE A 299 3.41 17.50 3.48
N ARG A 300 3.45 17.66 2.15
CA ARG A 300 2.44 18.46 1.43
C ARG A 300 1.04 17.87 1.54
N HIS A 301 0.92 16.53 1.53
CA HIS A 301 -0.33 15.82 1.74
C HIS A 301 -0.73 15.92 3.20
N ASN A 302 0.18 15.60 4.12
CA ASN A 302 -0.05 15.69 5.56
C ASN A 302 -0.68 17.04 5.94
N ILE A 303 -0.04 18.15 5.57
CA ILE A 303 -0.51 19.51 5.89
C ILE A 303 -1.91 19.77 5.35
N LEU A 304 -2.19 19.38 4.11
CA LEU A 304 -3.45 19.70 3.45
C LEU A 304 -4.60 18.79 3.88
N PHE A 305 -4.32 17.57 4.32
CA PHE A 305 -5.35 16.58 4.64
C PHE A 305 -5.61 16.47 6.15
N PHE A 306 -4.58 16.46 6.99
CA PHE A 306 -4.77 16.20 8.44
C PHE A 306 -3.83 16.94 9.39
N GLY A 307 -2.82 17.62 8.86
CA GLY A 307 -1.82 18.37 9.59
C GLY A 307 -0.73 17.49 10.19
N ASP A 308 -0.74 17.34 11.52
CA ASP A 308 0.26 16.55 12.25
C ASP A 308 -0.14 15.07 12.36
N PHE A 309 0.63 14.22 11.68
CA PHE A 309 0.45 12.76 11.63
C PHE A 309 0.38 12.12 13.03
N TYR A 310 1.32 12.45 13.92
CA TYR A 310 1.42 11.82 15.24
C TYR A 310 0.22 12.16 16.13
N ARG A 311 -0.27 13.40 16.05
CA ARG A 311 -1.42 13.85 16.85
C ARG A 311 -2.70 13.13 16.49
N CYS A 312 -2.86 12.69 15.25
CA CYS A 312 -4.02 11.90 14.83
C CYS A 312 -3.88 10.44 15.30
N LEU A 313 -2.76 9.79 14.99
CA LEU A 313 -2.54 8.36 15.29
C LEU A 313 -2.61 8.04 16.78
N ARG A 314 -2.25 8.97 17.67
CA ARG A 314 -2.26 8.72 19.12
C ARG A 314 -3.64 8.35 19.68
N TRP A 315 -4.70 8.50 18.92
CA TRP A 315 -6.05 8.08 19.30
C TRP A 315 -6.43 6.66 18.84
N LEU A 316 -5.79 6.15 17.78
CA LEU A 316 -6.06 4.82 17.21
C LEU A 316 -5.42 3.72 18.07
N ASP A 317 -6.16 2.75 18.56
CA ASP A 317 -5.58 1.68 19.40
C ASP A 317 -4.60 0.80 18.58
N ILE A 318 -4.89 0.60 17.30
CA ILE A 318 -3.96 0.08 16.29
C ILE A 318 -3.77 1.16 15.21
N PRO A 319 -2.66 1.92 15.24
CA PRO A 319 -2.33 2.84 14.15
C PRO A 319 -2.15 2.10 12.83
N GLY A 320 -2.59 2.71 11.74
CA GLY A 320 -2.39 2.23 10.38
C GLY A 320 -1.66 3.23 9.50
N ILE A 321 -1.19 2.73 8.37
CA ILE A 321 -0.71 3.46 7.20
C ILE A 321 -1.24 2.78 5.94
N ASP A 322 -1.13 3.43 4.80
CA ASP A 322 -1.36 2.83 3.50
C ASP A 322 -0.05 2.67 2.70
N ALA A 323 -0.13 1.87 1.64
CA ALA A 323 0.89 1.75 0.61
C ALA A 323 0.19 1.40 -0.70
N ILE A 324 -0.30 2.44 -1.39
CA ILE A 324 -1.01 2.35 -2.67
C ILE A 324 -0.06 2.24 -3.86
N PHE A 325 -0.49 1.51 -4.90
CA PHE A 325 0.32 1.19 -6.08
C PHE A 325 1.75 0.68 -5.74
N PRO A 326 1.92 -0.17 -4.70
CA PRO A 326 3.24 -0.45 -4.15
C PRO A 326 4.13 -1.22 -5.14
N ARG A 327 3.56 -1.96 -6.09
CA ARG A 327 4.33 -2.57 -7.19
C ARG A 327 5.10 -1.53 -8.01
N LEU A 328 4.53 -0.35 -8.21
CA LEU A 328 5.15 0.75 -8.96
C LEU A 328 6.07 1.60 -8.07
N ASN A 329 5.74 1.71 -6.77
CA ASN A 329 6.33 2.71 -5.89
C ASN A 329 7.33 2.18 -4.85
N HIS A 330 7.49 0.86 -4.69
CA HIS A 330 8.37 0.29 -3.65
C HIS A 330 9.86 0.66 -3.77
N GLU A 331 10.29 1.23 -4.89
CA GLU A 331 11.64 1.78 -5.10
C GLU A 331 11.70 3.31 -5.02
N ALA A 332 10.57 4.00 -4.83
CA ALA A 332 10.53 5.44 -4.72
C ALA A 332 11.12 5.92 -3.38
N ASP A 333 11.77 7.09 -3.39
CA ASP A 333 12.46 7.62 -2.20
C ASP A 333 11.53 7.88 -1.00
N HIS A 334 10.23 8.05 -1.23
CA HIS A 334 9.23 8.29 -0.18
C HIS A 334 8.61 7.00 0.38
N PHE A 335 8.83 5.83 -0.24
CA PHE A 335 8.13 4.59 0.10
C PHE A 335 8.31 4.17 1.57
N MET A 336 9.50 4.40 2.14
CA MET A 336 9.79 4.03 3.52
C MET A 336 9.21 5.01 4.55
N VAL A 337 8.76 6.21 4.14
CA VAL A 337 8.38 7.29 5.05
C VAL A 337 7.16 6.92 5.89
N ALA A 338 6.09 6.42 5.28
CA ALA A 338 4.88 6.02 6.02
C ALA A 338 5.21 4.93 7.03
N ALA A 339 5.90 3.86 6.61
CA ALA A 339 6.27 2.75 7.48
C ALA A 339 7.16 3.20 8.64
N LYS A 340 8.17 4.05 8.40
CA LYS A 340 8.99 4.63 9.48
C LYS A 340 8.21 5.57 10.37
N SER A 341 7.26 6.35 9.84
CA SER A 341 6.41 7.23 10.64
C SER A 341 5.51 6.44 11.58
N GLY A 342 4.78 5.46 11.06
CA GLY A 342 3.95 4.56 11.87
C GLY A 342 4.78 3.77 12.88
N GLY A 343 5.90 3.18 12.45
CA GLY A 343 6.78 2.37 13.31
C GLY A 343 7.37 3.17 14.48
N SER A 344 7.74 4.42 14.22
CA SER A 344 8.23 5.36 15.24
C SER A 344 7.11 5.77 16.20
N ALA A 345 5.90 6.02 15.66
CA ALA A 345 4.75 6.41 16.46
C ALA A 345 4.34 5.30 17.43
N ILE A 346 4.19 4.06 16.97
CA ILE A 346 3.80 2.94 17.85
C ILE A 346 4.81 2.73 18.98
N ARG A 347 6.12 2.85 18.68
CA ARG A 347 7.17 2.71 19.70
C ARG A 347 7.08 3.82 20.73
N GLN A 348 6.90 5.08 20.32
CA GLN A 348 6.79 6.21 21.23
C GLN A 348 5.49 6.23 22.03
N LEU A 349 4.43 5.59 21.51
CA LEU A 349 3.12 5.44 22.16
C LEU A 349 3.01 4.18 23.04
N GLY A 350 3.97 3.26 22.98
CA GLY A 350 3.91 1.98 23.68
C GLY A 350 2.88 1.01 23.11
N ARG A 351 2.75 0.99 21.79
CA ARG A 351 1.84 0.11 21.06
C ARG A 351 2.60 -0.98 20.33
N ASP A 352 1.99 -2.16 20.27
CA ASP A 352 2.63 -3.35 19.72
C ASP A 352 2.27 -3.60 18.25
N ARG A 353 1.23 -2.94 17.72
CA ARG A 353 0.70 -3.20 16.37
C ARG A 353 0.69 -1.95 15.48
N LEU A 354 1.19 -2.11 14.25
CA LEU A 354 1.08 -1.16 13.14
C LEU A 354 0.50 -1.88 11.93
N LEU A 355 -0.68 -1.45 11.52
CA LEU A 355 -1.37 -1.91 10.33
C LEU A 355 -0.80 -1.24 9.07
N CYS A 356 -0.72 -1.98 7.97
CA CYS A 356 -0.53 -1.40 6.64
C CYS A 356 -1.55 -1.97 5.66
N GLU A 357 -2.36 -1.08 5.10
CA GLU A 357 -3.21 -1.35 3.96
C GLU A 357 -2.38 -1.30 2.67
N THR A 358 -2.35 -2.38 1.89
CA THR A 358 -1.41 -2.46 0.75
C THR A 358 -1.89 -3.37 -0.38
N TYR A 359 -1.12 -3.36 -1.47
CA TYR A 359 -1.27 -4.06 -2.75
C TYR A 359 -2.33 -3.51 -3.73
N THR A 360 -3.18 -2.60 -3.30
CA THR A 360 -4.13 -1.92 -4.18
C THR A 360 -3.45 -1.27 -5.38
N GLY A 361 -4.11 -1.39 -6.54
CA GLY A 361 -3.65 -0.78 -7.78
C GLY A 361 -2.36 -1.39 -8.34
N SER A 362 -1.86 -2.50 -7.78
CA SER A 362 -0.64 -3.16 -8.27
C SER A 362 -0.81 -3.87 -9.62
N GLY A 363 -2.05 -4.05 -10.10
CA GLY A 363 -2.35 -4.72 -11.35
C GLY A 363 -2.44 -6.25 -11.23
N TRP A 364 -2.99 -6.89 -12.27
CA TRP A 364 -3.13 -8.36 -12.33
C TRP A 364 -1.80 -9.10 -12.52
N GLU A 365 -0.71 -8.35 -12.71
CA GLU A 365 0.67 -8.84 -12.82
C GLU A 365 1.37 -9.03 -11.46
N LEU A 366 0.75 -8.59 -10.35
CA LEU A 366 1.35 -8.69 -9.02
C LEU A 366 1.62 -10.17 -8.67
N THR A 367 2.89 -10.53 -8.51
CA THR A 367 3.33 -11.88 -8.12
C THR A 367 3.56 -12.00 -6.61
N PRO A 368 3.53 -13.21 -6.03
CA PRO A 368 3.89 -13.41 -4.62
C PRO A 368 5.31 -12.95 -4.26
N GLU A 369 6.27 -13.03 -5.20
CA GLU A 369 7.61 -12.46 -5.03
C GLU A 369 7.58 -10.93 -4.86
N GLN A 370 6.81 -10.23 -5.69
CA GLN A 370 6.62 -8.78 -5.53
C GLN A 370 5.91 -8.45 -4.23
N MET A 371 4.88 -9.23 -3.86
CA MET A 371 4.19 -9.07 -2.58
C MET A 371 5.16 -9.20 -1.40
N LYS A 372 6.10 -10.14 -1.48
CA LYS A 372 7.15 -10.35 -0.48
C LYS A 372 8.13 -9.18 -0.40
N ILE A 373 8.65 -8.70 -1.53
CA ILE A 373 9.57 -7.55 -1.59
C ILE A 373 8.95 -6.32 -0.94
N ILE A 374 7.68 -6.04 -1.28
CA ILE A 374 6.90 -4.94 -0.72
C ILE A 374 6.75 -5.11 0.80
N PHE A 375 6.28 -6.29 1.25
CA PHE A 375 6.06 -6.56 2.67
C PHE A 375 7.35 -6.49 3.49
N ASP A 376 8.46 -7.03 3.00
CA ASP A 376 9.72 -7.04 3.74
C ASP A 376 10.27 -5.62 3.96
N LYS A 377 10.08 -4.72 2.99
CA LYS A 377 10.40 -3.28 3.15
C LYS A 377 9.47 -2.63 4.17
N LEU A 378 8.16 -2.88 4.12
CA LEU A 378 7.20 -2.37 5.10
C LEU A 378 7.51 -2.87 6.53
N ALA A 379 7.83 -4.15 6.66
CA ALA A 379 8.22 -4.79 7.91
C ALA A 379 9.53 -4.22 8.48
N LEU A 380 10.51 -3.93 7.62
CA LEU A 380 11.73 -3.19 8.00
C LEU A 380 11.39 -1.80 8.56
N GLY A 381 10.34 -1.15 8.06
CA GLY A 381 9.86 0.13 8.55
C GLY A 381 9.16 0.06 9.92
N GLY A 382 8.60 -1.11 10.27
CA GLY A 382 7.91 -1.35 11.54
C GLY A 382 6.52 -1.98 11.40
N VAL A 383 6.04 -2.20 10.17
CA VAL A 383 4.72 -2.82 9.93
C VAL A 383 4.72 -4.25 10.44
N ASN A 384 3.71 -4.59 11.24
CA ASN A 384 3.55 -5.92 11.81
C ASN A 384 2.07 -6.37 11.87
N LEU A 385 1.24 -5.76 11.03
CA LEU A 385 -0.10 -6.22 10.70
C LEU A 385 -0.37 -5.84 9.24
N LEU A 386 -0.56 -6.85 8.38
CA LEU A 386 -0.81 -6.66 6.96
C LEU A 386 -2.31 -6.67 6.68
N GLN A 387 -2.81 -5.75 5.86
CA GLN A 387 -4.17 -5.78 5.33
C GLN A 387 -4.12 -5.82 3.80
N TYR A 388 -4.68 -6.88 3.22
CA TYR A 388 -4.89 -6.94 1.77
C TYR A 388 -5.99 -5.96 1.37
N MET A 389 -5.66 -5.02 0.47
CA MET A 389 -6.62 -4.14 -0.17
C MET A 389 -6.79 -4.57 -1.64
N GLY A 390 -7.84 -5.28 -2.03
CA GLY A 390 -8.80 -6.04 -1.23
C GLY A 390 -9.32 -7.24 -2.06
N VAL A 391 -10.28 -7.99 -1.54
CA VAL A 391 -11.00 -9.04 -2.29
C VAL A 391 -12.31 -8.52 -2.82
N TYR A 392 -12.55 -8.70 -4.12
CA TYR A 392 -13.82 -8.32 -4.74
C TYR A 392 -14.85 -9.41 -4.55
N TYR A 393 -16.06 -9.02 -4.15
CA TYR A 393 -17.22 -9.93 -4.18
C TYR A 393 -17.47 -10.42 -5.60
N SER A 394 -17.42 -9.53 -6.61
CA SER A 394 -17.37 -9.88 -8.03
C SER A 394 -16.44 -8.95 -8.81
N ILE A 395 -15.79 -9.46 -9.86
CA ILE A 395 -14.95 -8.69 -10.80
C ILE A 395 -15.64 -8.47 -12.17
N ALA A 396 -16.93 -8.76 -12.28
CA ALA A 396 -17.68 -8.65 -13.54
C ALA A 396 -17.73 -7.21 -14.08
N GLY A 397 -17.66 -7.07 -15.42
CA GLY A 397 -17.61 -5.77 -16.10
C GLY A 397 -16.42 -4.91 -15.67
N MET A 398 -16.67 -3.62 -15.46
CA MET A 398 -15.67 -2.58 -15.13
C MET A 398 -14.79 -2.89 -13.91
N ARG A 399 -15.22 -3.76 -13.00
CA ARG A 399 -14.59 -4.02 -11.70
C ARG A 399 -13.19 -4.65 -11.79
N LYS A 400 -12.82 -5.17 -12.96
CA LYS A 400 -11.49 -5.76 -13.23
C LYS A 400 -10.46 -4.78 -13.80
N VAL A 401 -10.86 -3.54 -14.12
CA VAL A 401 -10.01 -2.51 -14.74
C VAL A 401 -10.23 -1.14 -14.11
N LEU A 402 -9.22 -0.27 -14.20
CA LEU A 402 -9.36 1.12 -13.81
C LEU A 402 -10.32 1.87 -14.76
N PRO A 403 -11.06 2.87 -14.28
CA PRO A 403 -11.16 3.30 -12.89
C PRO A 403 -12.22 2.51 -12.09
N GLY A 404 -12.85 1.50 -12.68
CA GLY A 404 -13.98 0.78 -12.07
C GLY A 404 -13.63 -0.23 -10.98
N GLY A 405 -12.37 -0.63 -10.91
CA GLY A 405 -11.78 -1.35 -9.78
C GLY A 405 -10.27 -1.16 -9.79
N TYR A 406 -9.66 -1.40 -8.63
CA TYR A 406 -8.23 -1.34 -8.38
C TYR A 406 -7.67 -2.76 -8.28
N PRO A 407 -7.17 -3.33 -9.39
CA PRO A 407 -6.59 -4.68 -9.45
C PRO A 407 -5.29 -4.80 -8.62
N PRO A 408 -4.95 -6.01 -8.14
CA PRO A 408 -5.66 -7.28 -8.33
C PRO A 408 -6.79 -7.48 -7.31
N SER A 409 -7.65 -8.48 -7.55
CA SER A 409 -8.46 -9.06 -6.46
C SER A 409 -7.59 -9.97 -5.60
N HIS A 410 -7.70 -9.88 -4.28
CA HIS A 410 -7.08 -10.79 -3.32
C HIS A 410 -8.03 -11.91 -2.89
N GLY A 411 -8.68 -12.57 -3.87
CA GLY A 411 -9.61 -13.68 -3.66
C GLY A 411 -9.48 -14.75 -4.72
N HIS A 412 -10.48 -15.63 -4.86
CA HIS A 412 -10.42 -16.76 -5.80
C HIS A 412 -10.29 -16.37 -7.27
N GLN A 413 -10.56 -15.11 -7.61
CA GLN A 413 -10.32 -14.58 -8.95
C GLN A 413 -8.81 -14.48 -9.27
N ASN A 414 -7.96 -14.54 -8.24
CA ASN A 414 -6.52 -14.57 -8.34
C ASN A 414 -6.00 -16.02 -8.41
N PRO A 415 -5.26 -16.41 -9.46
CA PRO A 415 -4.67 -17.74 -9.57
C PRO A 415 -3.78 -18.12 -8.39
N PHE A 416 -3.24 -17.13 -7.67
CA PHE A 416 -2.39 -17.36 -6.51
C PHE A 416 -3.15 -17.61 -5.20
N TRP A 417 -4.49 -17.48 -5.18
CA TRP A 417 -5.31 -17.69 -3.98
C TRP A 417 -5.03 -18.98 -3.21
N PRO A 418 -4.79 -20.15 -3.86
CA PRO A 418 -4.44 -21.38 -3.15
C PRO A 418 -3.16 -21.30 -2.31
N PHE A 419 -2.30 -20.30 -2.55
CA PHE A 419 -1.03 -20.09 -1.86
C PHE A 419 -1.08 -18.98 -0.79
N TYR A 420 -2.24 -18.33 -0.59
CA TYR A 420 -2.35 -17.22 0.38
C TYR A 420 -2.11 -17.68 1.82
N ARG A 421 -2.46 -18.92 2.17
CA ARG A 421 -2.11 -19.49 3.48
C ARG A 421 -0.60 -19.54 3.68
N THR A 422 0.14 -20.04 2.68
CA THR A 422 1.60 -20.13 2.72
C THR A 422 2.25 -18.74 2.86
N PHE A 423 1.78 -17.77 2.08
CA PHE A 423 2.25 -16.38 2.20
C PHE A 423 1.85 -15.76 3.55
N GLY A 424 0.63 -16.01 4.02
CA GLY A 424 0.11 -15.52 5.29
C GLY A 424 0.86 -16.09 6.50
N ASP A 425 1.31 -17.35 6.43
CA ASP A 425 2.18 -17.94 7.45
C ASP A 425 3.55 -17.24 7.48
N TYR A 426 4.15 -16.95 6.32
CA TYR A 426 5.39 -16.16 6.21
C TYR A 426 5.23 -14.78 6.87
N VAL A 427 4.16 -14.06 6.51
CA VAL A 427 3.83 -12.74 7.09
C VAL A 427 3.64 -12.86 8.60
N ALA A 428 2.87 -13.84 9.07
CA ALA A 428 2.54 -13.99 10.48
C ALA A 428 3.77 -14.24 11.37
N ARG A 429 4.77 -14.98 10.89
CA ARG A 429 6.04 -15.20 11.62
C ARG A 429 6.84 -13.90 11.79
N ILE A 430 6.91 -13.09 10.75
CA ILE A 430 7.55 -11.77 10.79
C ILE A 430 6.77 -10.82 11.70
N CYS A 431 5.45 -10.71 11.50
CA CYS A 431 4.57 -9.88 12.30
C CYS A 431 4.64 -10.21 13.80
N GLN A 432 4.57 -11.50 14.15
CA GLN A 432 4.72 -11.95 15.54
C GLN A 432 6.09 -11.56 16.12
N THR A 433 7.17 -11.80 15.37
CA THR A 433 8.51 -11.46 15.82
C THR A 433 8.66 -9.97 16.08
N LEU A 434 8.16 -9.13 15.16
CA LEU A 434 8.24 -7.68 15.30
C LEU A 434 7.36 -7.14 16.43
N ALA A 435 6.16 -7.69 16.63
CA ALA A 435 5.26 -7.29 17.71
C ALA A 435 5.78 -7.67 19.10
N LEU A 436 6.40 -8.85 19.23
CA LEU A 436 6.88 -9.34 20.52
C LEU A 436 8.25 -8.75 20.93
N SER A 437 9.07 -8.35 19.96
CA SER A 437 10.40 -7.79 20.20
C SER A 437 10.41 -6.25 20.14
N ARG A 438 11.39 -5.62 20.79
CA ARG A 438 11.56 -4.16 20.80
C ARG A 438 12.82 -3.74 20.05
N SER A 439 12.75 -2.66 19.27
CA SER A 439 13.94 -2.07 18.63
C SER A 439 14.92 -1.56 19.70
N THR A 440 16.23 -1.70 19.42
CA THR A 440 17.31 -1.12 20.23
C THR A 440 17.87 0.18 19.65
N GLY A 441 17.27 0.72 18.59
CA GLY A 441 17.75 1.93 17.91
C GLY A 441 17.93 3.11 18.86
N LYS A 442 19.06 3.82 18.72
CA LYS A 442 19.49 4.96 19.54
C LYS A 442 19.47 6.29 18.80
N VAL A 443 19.15 6.27 17.51
CA VAL A 443 19.14 7.43 16.63
C VAL A 443 17.70 7.90 16.45
N ALA A 444 17.47 9.19 16.59
CA ALA A 444 16.21 9.83 16.26
C ALA A 444 16.42 10.90 15.18
N VAL A 445 15.59 10.88 14.15
CA VAL A 445 15.50 11.93 13.15
C VAL A 445 14.33 12.82 13.54
N LEU A 446 14.55 14.10 13.82
CA LEU A 446 13.46 15.01 14.17
C LEU A 446 12.52 15.13 12.96
N HIS A 447 11.24 14.83 13.15
CA HIS A 447 10.20 15.00 12.13
C HIS A 447 9.83 16.49 12.02
N PRO A 448 10.21 17.21 10.96
CA PRO A 448 10.22 18.68 10.90
C PRO A 448 8.84 19.33 10.65
N ILE A 449 7.78 18.88 11.35
CA ILE A 449 6.40 19.32 11.07
C ILE A 449 6.19 20.83 11.28
N THR A 450 6.81 21.47 12.28
CA THR A 450 6.69 22.92 12.46
C THR A 450 7.36 23.69 11.32
N THR A 451 8.50 23.19 10.83
CA THR A 451 9.15 23.74 9.62
C THR A 451 8.24 23.58 8.42
N ALA A 452 7.62 22.41 8.25
CA ALA A 452 6.68 22.16 7.17
C ALA A 452 5.48 23.14 7.23
N PHE A 453 4.87 23.34 8.40
CA PHE A 453 3.78 24.31 8.59
C PHE A 453 4.20 25.75 8.28
N CYS A 454 5.37 26.19 8.76
CA CYS A 454 5.85 27.55 8.55
C CYS A 454 6.18 27.83 7.07
N GLU A 455 6.75 26.86 6.36
CA GLU A 455 7.28 27.06 5.00
C GLU A 455 6.29 26.69 3.90
N TRP A 456 5.21 25.95 4.20
CA TRP A 456 4.16 25.63 3.23
C TRP A 456 3.34 26.87 2.85
N ALA A 457 3.19 27.11 1.53
CA ALA A 457 2.40 28.21 0.98
C ALA A 457 1.57 27.76 -0.24
N GLY A 458 1.07 26.52 -0.20
CA GLY A 458 0.27 25.89 -1.26
C GLY A 458 -1.17 25.60 -0.83
N SER A 459 -2.00 25.28 -1.82
CA SER A 459 -3.42 24.89 -1.65
C SER A 459 -3.68 23.46 -2.10
N ALA A 460 -4.87 22.93 -1.80
CA ALA A 460 -5.27 21.59 -2.25
C ALA A 460 -5.30 21.46 -3.79
N GLU A 461 -5.57 22.56 -4.50
CA GLU A 461 -5.59 22.59 -5.97
C GLU A 461 -4.17 22.68 -6.55
N ASP A 462 -3.24 23.34 -5.87
CA ASP A 462 -1.81 23.29 -6.23
C ASP A 462 -1.26 21.87 -6.13
N LEU A 463 -1.69 21.12 -5.10
CA LEU A 463 -1.35 19.71 -4.93
C LEU A 463 -1.91 18.85 -6.07
N ALA A 464 -3.20 18.96 -6.40
CA ALA A 464 -3.84 18.21 -7.47
C ALA A 464 -3.15 18.41 -8.83
N ARG A 465 -2.64 19.63 -9.07
CA ARG A 465 -1.92 20.01 -10.30
C ARG A 465 -0.43 19.64 -10.28
N GLY A 466 0.06 19.04 -9.20
CA GLY A 466 1.48 18.69 -9.05
C GLY A 466 2.40 19.91 -8.97
N VAL A 467 1.89 21.06 -8.51
CA VAL A 467 2.69 22.28 -8.33
C VAL A 467 3.68 22.05 -7.18
N PRO A 468 4.99 22.28 -7.37
CA PRO A 468 5.97 22.13 -6.31
C PRO A 468 5.74 23.16 -5.20
N GLY A 469 6.10 22.81 -3.98
CA GLY A 469 6.07 23.72 -2.84
C GLY A 469 7.11 24.84 -2.94
N PRO A 470 7.07 25.81 -2.01
CA PRO A 470 8.09 26.86 -1.93
C PRO A 470 9.51 26.27 -1.75
N PRO A 471 10.58 26.93 -2.26
CA PRO A 471 11.94 26.37 -2.21
C PRO A 471 12.41 25.92 -0.81
N ALA A 472 12.06 26.66 0.25
CA ALA A 472 12.42 26.29 1.61
C ALA A 472 11.71 25.01 2.09
N PHE A 473 10.45 24.81 1.68
CA PHE A 473 9.68 23.60 1.96
C PHE A 473 10.27 22.39 1.21
N GLU A 474 10.56 22.55 -0.08
CA GLU A 474 11.15 21.47 -0.89
C GLU A 474 12.54 21.09 -0.38
N ALA A 475 13.39 22.06 -0.01
CA ALA A 475 14.68 21.77 0.59
C ALA A 475 14.55 20.96 1.89
N MET A 476 13.50 21.22 2.69
CA MET A 476 13.21 20.45 3.90
C MET A 476 12.79 19.02 3.56
N GLN A 477 11.82 18.85 2.65
CA GLN A 477 11.34 17.54 2.24
C GLN A 477 12.47 16.67 1.65
N GLN A 478 13.30 17.25 0.78
CA GLN A 478 14.43 16.52 0.17
C GLN A 478 15.47 16.11 1.21
N ALA A 479 15.82 16.98 2.16
CA ALA A 479 16.75 16.62 3.24
C ALA A 479 16.18 15.49 4.12
N PHE A 480 14.88 15.52 4.40
CA PHE A 480 14.21 14.50 5.19
C PHE A 480 14.19 13.13 4.48
N LEU A 481 13.83 13.10 3.19
CA LEU A 481 13.87 11.87 2.37
C LEU A 481 15.28 11.31 2.24
N ALA A 482 16.27 12.17 1.98
CA ALA A 482 17.67 11.74 1.86
C ALA A 482 18.18 11.11 3.16
N VAL A 483 17.97 11.75 4.31
CA VAL A 483 18.37 11.19 5.62
C VAL A 483 17.66 9.87 5.89
N THR A 484 16.36 9.79 5.60
CA THR A 484 15.54 8.56 5.77
C THR A 484 16.17 7.36 5.06
N ASN A 485 16.49 7.51 3.77
CA ASN A 485 17.00 6.40 2.96
C ASN A 485 18.48 6.08 3.26
N LEU A 486 19.30 7.09 3.51
CA LEU A 486 20.72 6.91 3.81
C LEU A 486 20.96 6.20 5.14
N LEU A 487 20.13 6.45 6.16
CA LEU A 487 20.26 5.73 7.44
C LEU A 487 19.98 4.22 7.28
N LEU A 488 18.97 3.85 6.48
CA LEU A 488 18.69 2.45 6.17
C LEU A 488 19.85 1.79 5.40
N GLU A 489 20.46 2.50 4.45
CA GLU A 489 21.67 2.06 3.73
C GLU A 489 22.89 1.84 4.63
N LEU A 490 23.04 2.69 5.64
CA LEU A 490 24.14 2.60 6.60
C LEU A 490 23.89 1.53 7.68
N GLY A 491 22.74 0.83 7.62
CA GLY A 491 22.33 -0.17 8.60
C GLY A 491 22.03 0.43 9.97
N VAL A 492 21.56 1.68 10.01
CA VAL A 492 21.21 2.39 11.25
C VAL A 492 19.71 2.25 11.48
N ASP A 493 19.32 1.65 12.60
CA ASP A 493 17.93 1.66 13.05
C ASP A 493 17.64 2.99 13.78
N TYR A 494 16.60 3.69 13.34
CA TYR A 494 16.24 5.03 13.83
C TYR A 494 14.73 5.18 13.94
N ASP A 495 14.29 6.11 14.76
CA ASP A 495 12.89 6.56 14.77
C ASP A 495 12.79 7.99 14.25
N TYR A 496 11.65 8.34 13.67
CA TYR A 496 11.22 9.73 13.59
C TYR A 496 10.79 10.19 14.98
N LEU A 497 11.49 11.18 15.54
CA LEU A 497 11.10 11.81 16.79
C LEU A 497 10.12 12.94 16.48
N PHE A 498 8.86 12.76 16.87
CA PHE A 498 7.83 13.78 16.69
C PHE A 498 8.03 14.93 17.68
N GLU A 499 7.74 16.16 17.25
CA GLU A 499 7.96 17.35 18.08
C GLU A 499 7.17 17.33 19.39
N ASP A 500 5.91 16.87 19.37
CA ASP A 500 5.08 16.69 20.57
C ASP A 500 5.70 15.70 21.57
N VAL A 501 6.39 14.67 21.05
CA VAL A 501 7.11 13.68 21.87
C VAL A 501 8.36 14.30 22.47
N LEU A 502 9.18 15.01 21.68
CA LEU A 502 10.34 15.71 22.21
C LEU A 502 9.95 16.78 23.24
N ALA A 503 8.88 17.54 22.97
CA ALA A 503 8.36 18.58 23.85
C ALA A 503 7.95 18.04 25.23
N SER A 504 7.51 16.78 25.31
CA SER A 504 7.10 16.11 26.54
C SER A 504 8.18 15.19 27.15
N ALA A 505 9.21 14.83 26.39
CA ALA A 505 10.27 13.92 26.81
C ALA A 505 11.14 14.48 27.96
N ASN A 506 11.77 13.57 28.71
CA ASN A 506 12.81 13.93 29.66
C ASN A 506 14.17 13.97 28.95
N VAL A 507 15.06 14.83 29.42
CA VAL A 507 16.45 14.87 28.97
C VAL A 507 17.33 14.54 30.17
N ASP A 508 18.08 13.45 30.12
CA ASP A 508 19.08 13.09 31.12
C ASP A 508 20.43 12.83 30.42
N ARG A 509 21.50 13.49 30.90
CA ARG A 509 22.89 13.25 30.46
C ARG A 509 23.12 13.18 28.94
N GLY A 510 22.37 13.99 28.18
CA GLY A 510 22.49 14.04 26.73
C GLY A 510 21.74 12.92 26.00
N THR A 511 20.72 12.36 26.63
CA THR A 511 19.79 11.36 26.07
C THR A 511 18.36 11.88 26.18
N VAL A 512 17.58 11.79 25.10
CA VAL A 512 16.13 12.01 25.12
C VAL A 512 15.46 10.73 25.58
N LEU A 513 14.69 10.79 26.66
CA LEU A 513 13.97 9.68 27.26
C LEU A 513 12.46 9.90 27.07
N THR A 514 11.84 9.06 26.26
CA THR A 514 10.37 8.94 26.18
C THR A 514 9.89 7.88 27.17
N ALA A 515 8.59 7.57 27.17
CA ALA A 515 8.08 6.49 28.01
C ALA A 515 8.66 5.11 27.63
N GLU A 516 8.94 4.89 26.35
CA GLU A 516 9.20 3.56 25.76
C GLU A 516 10.48 3.50 24.91
N ALA A 517 11.15 4.64 24.69
CA ALA A 517 12.36 4.74 23.88
C ALA A 517 13.38 5.73 24.47
N GLU A 518 14.64 5.53 24.10
CA GLU A 518 15.75 6.40 24.47
C GLU A 518 16.62 6.71 23.24
N TYR A 519 16.96 7.99 23.06
CA TYR A 519 17.71 8.49 21.92
C TYR A 519 18.96 9.22 22.36
N GLU A 520 20.12 8.74 21.90
CA GLU A 520 21.44 9.28 22.23
C GLU A 520 21.98 10.22 21.14
N LEU A 521 21.43 10.13 19.92
CA LEU A 521 21.77 10.97 18.78
C LEU A 521 20.49 11.52 18.13
N LEU A 522 20.44 12.85 17.98
CA LEU A 522 19.40 13.54 17.22
C LEU A 522 19.94 14.01 15.87
N ILE A 523 19.21 13.73 14.79
CA ILE A 523 19.50 14.23 13.44
C ILE A 523 18.37 15.19 13.05
N LEU A 524 18.72 16.41 12.62
CA LEU A 524 17.76 17.46 12.25
C LEU A 524 17.89 17.77 10.76
N PRO A 525 17.03 17.18 9.90
CA PRO A 525 17.06 17.40 8.46
C PRO A 525 16.41 18.74 8.10
N ASN A 526 17.25 19.74 7.81
CA ASN A 526 16.85 21.08 7.37
C ASN A 526 15.74 21.73 8.22
N VAL A 527 15.89 21.64 9.55
CA VAL A 527 14.92 22.17 10.52
C VAL A 527 15.17 23.67 10.71
N THR A 528 14.26 24.51 10.21
CA THR A 528 14.38 25.98 10.29
C THR A 528 13.45 26.60 11.33
N CYS A 529 12.32 25.95 11.64
CA CYS A 529 11.30 26.42 12.56
C CYS A 529 10.98 25.37 13.62
N LEU A 530 10.79 25.81 14.86
CA LEU A 530 10.42 24.97 16.01
C LEU A 530 9.34 25.66 16.84
N THR A 531 8.52 24.87 17.56
CA THR A 531 7.71 25.43 18.66
C THR A 531 8.61 25.87 19.82
N ARG A 532 8.12 26.75 20.70
CA ARG A 532 8.86 27.15 21.91
C ARG A 532 9.26 25.93 22.74
N LYS A 533 8.34 25.00 22.97
CA LYS A 533 8.60 23.81 23.81
C LYS A 533 9.62 22.88 23.16
N THR A 534 9.53 22.65 21.85
CA THR A 534 10.52 21.82 21.14
C THR A 534 11.91 22.45 21.22
N ALA A 535 12.01 23.77 20.99
CA ALA A 535 13.27 24.49 21.07
C ALA A 535 13.85 24.51 22.51
N GLU A 536 13.01 24.62 23.55
CA GLU A 536 13.44 24.48 24.95
C GLU A 536 14.04 23.11 25.26
N LYS A 537 13.42 22.03 24.76
CA LYS A 537 13.91 20.67 24.94
C LYS A 537 15.18 20.39 24.14
N LEU A 538 15.25 20.87 22.91
CA LEU A 538 16.46 20.79 22.08
C LEU A 538 17.63 21.54 22.74
N ALA A 539 17.40 22.76 23.23
CA ALA A 539 18.41 23.52 23.96
C ALA A 539 18.88 22.76 25.20
N GLY A 540 17.97 22.22 26.01
CA GLY A 540 18.31 21.41 27.18
C GLY A 540 19.11 20.14 26.84
N PHE A 541 18.79 19.49 25.72
CA PHE A 541 19.55 18.34 25.20
C PHE A 541 20.98 18.71 24.82
N LEU A 542 21.16 19.82 24.09
CA LEU A 542 22.47 20.35 23.72
C LEU A 542 23.29 20.77 24.96
N GLU A 543 22.65 21.46 25.92
CA GLU A 543 23.25 21.89 27.20
C GLU A 543 23.69 20.69 28.06
N ALA A 544 22.95 19.58 28.00
CA ALA A 544 23.30 18.32 28.65
C ALA A 544 24.38 17.51 27.89
N GLY A 545 24.88 18.04 26.77
CA GLY A 545 25.91 17.41 25.95
C GLY A 545 25.39 16.26 25.08
N GLY A 546 24.14 16.32 24.63
CA GLY A 546 23.59 15.36 23.68
C GLY A 546 24.31 15.39 22.33
N ARG A 547 24.31 14.26 21.61
CA ARG A 547 24.87 14.21 20.24
C ARG A 547 23.86 14.72 19.24
N THR A 548 24.25 15.65 18.38
CA THR A 548 23.34 16.26 17.41
C THR A 548 24.01 16.44 16.05
N VAL A 549 23.31 16.05 15.00
CA VAL A 549 23.70 16.28 13.61
C VAL A 549 22.65 17.19 12.96
N PHE A 550 23.05 18.39 12.58
CA PHE A 550 22.23 19.28 11.76
C PHE A 550 22.56 19.02 10.28
N VAL A 551 21.55 18.88 9.43
CA VAL A 551 21.73 18.72 7.98
C VAL A 551 21.14 19.93 7.28
N ASN A 552 21.93 20.60 6.43
CA ASN A 552 21.64 21.79 5.63
C ASN A 552 21.38 23.08 6.41
N SER A 553 20.55 23.06 7.44
CA SER A 553 20.23 24.26 8.22
C SER A 553 20.18 24.00 9.71
N VAL A 554 20.10 25.10 10.44
CA VAL A 554 19.90 25.16 11.89
C VAL A 554 18.68 26.02 12.17
N PRO A 555 17.96 25.81 13.29
CA PRO A 555 16.75 26.56 13.58
C PRO A 555 17.00 28.07 13.56
N GLY A 556 16.23 28.77 12.72
CA GLY A 556 16.27 30.23 12.57
C GLY A 556 15.03 30.94 13.14
N TRP A 557 14.01 30.17 13.53
CA TRP A 557 12.78 30.67 14.13
C TRP A 557 12.27 29.70 15.21
N ALA A 558 11.88 30.21 16.39
CA ALA A 558 11.30 29.42 17.48
C ALA A 558 10.14 30.20 18.14
N GLU A 559 8.96 30.19 17.51
CA GLU A 559 7.78 30.98 17.93
C GLU A 559 8.11 32.45 18.28
N GLY A 560 9.04 33.04 17.53
CA GLY A 560 9.48 34.42 17.74
C GLY A 560 10.24 34.68 19.05
N ASP A 561 10.94 33.68 19.63
CA ASP A 561 11.83 33.86 20.78
C ASP A 561 13.33 33.82 20.40
N PRO A 562 13.98 34.99 20.18
CA PRO A 562 15.40 35.05 19.82
C PRO A 562 16.33 34.57 20.93
N ALA A 563 15.92 34.67 22.21
CA ALA A 563 16.77 34.26 23.33
C ALA A 563 16.85 32.73 23.38
N LEU A 564 15.74 32.05 23.09
CA LEU A 564 15.71 30.60 23.01
C LEU A 564 16.49 30.08 21.80
N LEU A 565 16.33 30.69 20.63
CA LEU A 565 17.15 30.38 19.45
C LEU A 565 18.63 30.55 19.74
N LYS A 566 19.00 31.64 20.45
CA LYS A 566 20.38 31.87 20.85
C LYS A 566 20.94 30.74 21.72
N ARG A 567 20.14 30.13 22.60
CA ARG A 567 20.60 28.96 23.38
C ARG A 567 20.93 27.77 22.47
N VAL A 568 20.12 27.51 21.45
CA VAL A 568 20.40 26.45 20.46
C VAL A 568 21.64 26.80 19.63
N THR A 569 21.76 28.05 19.16
CA THR A 569 22.84 28.48 18.25
C THR A 569 24.17 28.81 18.95
N ASP A 570 24.17 29.09 20.25
CA ASP A 570 25.41 29.29 21.04
C ASP A 570 26.26 28.01 21.06
N HIS A 571 25.62 26.84 21.07
CA HIS A 571 26.31 25.55 20.96
C HIS A 571 26.92 25.31 19.57
N LEU A 572 26.50 26.06 18.55
CA LEU A 572 27.04 26.03 17.19
C LEU A 572 28.12 27.11 16.96
N SER A 573 28.02 28.24 17.67
CA SER A 573 28.86 29.43 17.48
C SER A 573 30.21 29.39 18.21
N ALA A 574 30.51 28.32 18.94
CA ALA A 574 31.77 28.12 19.68
C ALA A 574 32.87 27.39 18.87
N LEU A 575 32.77 27.38 17.54
CA LEU A 575 33.82 26.92 16.62
C LEU A 575 34.96 27.95 16.58
N PRO A 576 36.25 27.54 16.46
CA PRO A 576 37.34 28.48 16.22
C PRO A 576 37.04 29.37 15.00
N ASP A 577 37.36 30.67 15.07
CA ASP A 577 37.04 31.72 14.08
C ASP A 577 37.33 31.36 12.59
N ASN A 578 38.17 30.36 12.33
CA ASN A 578 38.51 29.90 10.99
C ASN A 578 37.49 28.89 10.43
N GLU A 579 37.01 27.95 11.23
CA GLU A 579 36.04 26.91 10.80
C GLU A 579 34.63 27.49 10.64
N GLY A 580 34.24 28.43 11.52
CA GLY A 580 32.96 29.14 11.40
C GLY A 580 32.88 30.04 10.15
N ARG A 581 34.02 30.60 9.70
CA ARG A 581 34.10 31.37 8.44
C ARG A 581 34.08 30.48 7.22
N GLU A 582 34.74 29.32 7.24
CA GLU A 582 34.68 28.33 6.16
C GLU A 582 33.28 27.73 6.02
N ALA A 583 32.59 27.44 7.13
CA ALA A 583 31.23 26.91 7.10
C ALA A 583 30.19 27.96 6.62
N ALA A 584 30.34 29.22 7.04
CA ALA A 584 29.53 30.34 6.55
C ALA A 584 29.83 30.69 5.08
N ALA A 585 31.07 30.54 4.63
CA ALA A 585 31.45 30.68 3.22
C ALA A 585 30.92 29.51 2.38
N ALA A 586 30.97 28.26 2.87
CA ALA A 586 30.40 27.09 2.21
C ALA A 586 28.87 27.17 2.05
N LEU A 587 28.16 27.71 3.05
CA LEU A 587 26.74 28.06 2.94
C LEU A 587 26.45 29.07 1.82
N GLN A 588 27.39 29.99 1.53
CA GLN A 588 27.26 31.01 0.48
C GLN A 588 27.74 30.53 -0.90
N GLU A 589 28.73 29.62 -0.96
CA GLU A 589 29.34 29.11 -2.19
C GLU A 589 28.55 27.96 -2.84
N GLY A 590 27.66 27.30 -2.09
CA GLY A 590 26.62 26.45 -2.65
C GLY A 590 27.05 25.09 -3.20
N THR A 591 28.31 24.65 -3.00
CA THR A 591 28.77 23.31 -3.41
C THR A 591 29.74 22.69 -2.40
N GLY A 592 29.47 21.46 -1.94
CA GLY A 592 30.37 20.67 -1.09
C GLY A 592 29.75 20.16 0.22
N THR A 593 30.29 19.06 0.75
CA THR A 593 29.95 18.55 2.10
C THR A 593 31.00 18.96 3.10
N HIS A 594 30.59 19.78 4.07
CA HIS A 594 31.47 20.29 5.12
C HIS A 594 31.02 19.73 6.47
N LEU A 595 31.94 19.09 7.18
CA LEU A 595 31.77 18.68 8.57
C LEU A 595 32.34 19.78 9.45
N CYS A 596 31.46 20.51 10.16
CA CYS A 596 31.84 21.54 11.11
C CYS A 596 31.23 21.21 12.47
N GLY A 597 32.00 21.30 13.55
CA GLY A 597 31.48 20.89 14.85
C GLY A 597 32.53 20.73 15.94
N ARG A 598 32.08 20.60 17.19
CA ARG A 598 32.93 20.30 18.36
C ARG A 598 32.31 19.16 19.16
N ASP A 599 33.15 18.19 19.53
CA ASP A 599 32.84 17.04 20.41
C ASP A 599 31.60 16.22 19.98
N ARG A 600 30.39 16.71 20.28
CA ARG A 600 29.10 16.00 20.12
C ARG A 600 28.11 16.70 19.19
N VAL A 601 28.38 17.93 18.76
CA VAL A 601 27.50 18.65 17.82
C VAL A 601 28.21 18.75 16.47
N THR A 602 27.55 18.27 15.42
CA THR A 602 28.07 18.29 14.05
C THR A 602 27.04 18.91 13.12
N TRP A 603 27.53 19.66 12.14
CA TRP A 603 26.73 20.24 11.09
C TRP A 603 27.26 19.77 9.74
N ILE A 604 26.34 19.33 8.90
CA ILE A 604 26.57 18.85 7.54
C ILE A 604 25.89 19.83 6.60
N VAL A 605 26.67 20.55 5.80
CA VAL A 605 26.14 21.37 4.70
C VAL A 605 26.07 20.50 3.46
N SER A 606 24.90 20.38 2.83
CA SER A 606 24.69 19.62 1.61
C SER A 606 23.63 20.32 0.77
N ASN A 607 23.98 21.47 0.18
CA ASN A 607 23.08 22.21 -0.70
C ASN A 607 22.87 21.45 -2.02
N ASP A 608 21.64 21.44 -2.51
CA ASP A 608 21.16 20.74 -3.72
C ASP A 608 21.50 19.25 -3.76
N LEU A 609 20.52 18.39 -3.50
CA LEU A 609 20.67 16.94 -3.68
C LEU A 609 20.01 16.48 -4.99
N PRO A 610 20.61 16.70 -6.17
CA PRO A 610 20.35 15.81 -7.30
C PRO A 610 20.85 14.38 -6.96
N PRO A 611 20.38 13.33 -7.66
CA PRO A 611 20.66 11.94 -7.31
C PRO A 611 22.16 11.58 -7.14
N ASP A 612 23.06 12.32 -7.79
CA ASP A 612 24.52 12.19 -7.75
C ASP A 612 25.20 12.83 -6.52
N ALA A 613 24.49 13.67 -5.75
CA ALA A 613 24.98 14.27 -4.51
C ALA A 613 24.64 13.44 -3.24
N ARG A 614 24.05 12.25 -3.42
CA ARG A 614 23.74 11.28 -2.35
C ARG A 614 24.99 10.77 -1.64
N ASP A 615 26.09 10.56 -2.36
CA ASP A 615 27.32 9.96 -1.83
C ASP A 615 28.06 10.85 -0.81
N PRO A 616 28.25 12.17 -1.03
CA PRO A 616 28.84 13.05 -0.03
C PRO A 616 28.08 13.09 1.31
N LEU A 617 26.75 13.25 1.28
CA LEU A 617 25.92 13.23 2.49
C LEU A 617 25.99 11.86 3.19
N ARG A 618 25.92 10.76 2.43
CA ARG A 618 26.10 9.40 2.94
C ARG A 618 27.41 9.25 3.69
N ASN A 619 28.52 9.68 3.09
CA ASN A 619 29.86 9.58 3.68
C ASN A 619 30.00 10.45 4.94
N ALA A 620 29.36 11.63 4.96
CA ALA A 620 29.32 12.47 6.16
C ALA A 620 28.53 11.81 7.30
N LEU A 621 27.34 11.25 7.01
CA LEU A 621 26.57 10.47 7.97
C LEU A 621 27.34 9.24 8.48
N ASP A 622 27.99 8.51 7.58
CA ASP A 622 28.84 7.34 7.91
C ASP A 622 29.97 7.71 8.88
N ALA A 623 30.57 8.90 8.72
CA ALA A 623 31.66 9.38 9.55
C ALA A 623 31.24 9.84 10.95
N VAL A 624 30.03 10.38 11.10
CA VAL A 624 29.56 10.97 12.38
C VAL A 624 28.71 10.02 13.21
N ILE A 625 28.05 9.05 12.57
CA ILE A 625 27.21 8.07 13.27
C ILE A 625 28.11 7.00 13.91
N PRO A 626 28.04 6.81 15.23
CA PRO A 626 28.83 5.79 15.91
C PRO A 626 28.57 4.39 15.35
N ARG A 627 29.64 3.61 15.17
CA ARG A 627 29.52 2.25 14.57
C ARG A 627 28.66 1.32 15.42
N GLU A 628 28.65 1.52 16.74
CA GLU A 628 27.84 0.76 17.69
C GLU A 628 26.33 0.98 17.55
N PHE A 629 25.89 2.04 16.84
CA PHE A 629 24.47 2.30 16.58
C PHE A 629 23.95 1.57 15.34
N ARG A 630 24.82 0.87 14.61
CA ARG A 630 24.43 0.05 13.46
C ARG A 630 23.93 -1.31 13.91
N ALA A 631 23.03 -1.89 13.12
CA ALA A 631 22.53 -3.24 13.34
C ALA A 631 23.65 -4.29 13.24
N LEU A 632 24.59 -4.08 12.31
CA LEU A 632 25.78 -4.92 12.12
C LEU A 632 27.05 -4.05 11.99
N PRO A 633 28.23 -4.57 12.42
CA PRO A 633 29.51 -3.87 12.26
C PRO A 633 29.90 -3.59 10.81
N GLU A 634 29.58 -4.53 9.92
CA GLU A 634 29.80 -4.44 8.48
C GLU A 634 28.51 -4.88 7.77
N MET A 635 28.02 -4.05 6.85
CA MET A 635 26.78 -4.26 6.12
C MET A 635 27.07 -4.36 4.62
N PRO A 636 26.77 -5.50 3.97
CA PRO A 636 26.72 -5.56 2.52
C PRO A 636 25.70 -4.56 1.95
N SER A 637 25.97 -3.98 0.78
CA SER A 637 25.18 -2.87 0.22
C SER A 637 23.70 -3.20 -0.03
N SER A 638 23.40 -4.45 -0.40
CA SER A 638 22.05 -4.93 -0.65
C SER A 638 21.29 -5.35 0.61
N VAL A 639 21.96 -5.42 1.76
CA VAL A 639 21.34 -5.90 3.00
C VAL A 639 20.79 -4.73 3.79
N ARG A 640 19.63 -4.95 4.39
CA ARG A 640 19.02 -4.09 5.39
C ARG A 640 18.82 -4.90 6.66
N ALA A 641 19.02 -4.27 7.81
CA ALA A 641 18.94 -4.95 9.09
C ALA A 641 18.47 -4.03 10.20
N ASN A 642 17.69 -4.58 11.12
CA ASN A 642 17.29 -3.92 12.37
C ASN A 642 17.68 -4.79 13.56
N ARG A 643 18.24 -4.16 14.60
CA ARG A 643 18.57 -4.84 15.87
C ARG A 643 17.45 -4.66 16.87
N ARG A 644 17.00 -5.77 17.42
CA ARG A 644 15.87 -5.88 18.34
C ARG A 644 16.27 -6.71 19.56
N VAL A 645 15.43 -6.65 20.58
CA VAL A 645 15.55 -7.46 21.79
C VAL A 645 14.21 -8.10 22.11
N PHE A 646 14.25 -9.39 22.45
CA PHE A 646 13.13 -10.15 22.97
C PHE A 646 13.57 -10.86 24.24
N ASP A 647 12.85 -10.70 25.36
CA ASP A 647 13.19 -11.23 26.69
C ASP A 647 14.67 -11.02 27.13
N GLY A 648 15.21 -9.87 26.71
CA GLY A 648 16.58 -9.45 27.02
C GLY A 648 17.67 -10.07 26.13
N GLU A 649 17.31 -10.84 25.09
CA GLU A 649 18.26 -11.41 24.12
C GLU A 649 18.21 -10.70 22.77
N PRO A 650 19.36 -10.65 22.07
CA PRO A 650 19.45 -10.00 20.78
C PRO A 650 18.71 -10.78 19.68
N LEU A 651 18.03 -10.02 18.83
CA LEU A 651 17.40 -10.48 17.60
C LEU A 651 17.78 -9.54 16.46
N LEU A 652 18.12 -10.08 15.31
CA LEU A 652 18.43 -9.35 14.08
C LEU A 652 17.43 -9.74 13.01
N PHE A 653 16.69 -8.76 12.52
CA PHE A 653 15.94 -8.91 11.28
C PHE A 653 16.88 -8.60 10.13
N LEU A 654 17.09 -9.54 9.21
CA LEU A 654 17.99 -9.42 8.06
C LEU A 654 17.21 -9.58 6.77
N TYR A 655 17.33 -8.62 5.85
CA TYR A 655 16.68 -8.65 4.56
C TYR A 655 17.68 -8.31 3.45
N ASN A 656 17.85 -9.21 2.48
CA ASN A 656 18.62 -8.93 1.27
C ASN A 656 17.71 -8.42 0.17
N GLN A 657 17.65 -7.11 -0.07
CA GLN A 657 16.83 -6.53 -1.15
C GLN A 657 17.47 -6.66 -2.54
N GLY A 658 18.64 -7.31 -2.64
CA GLY A 658 19.39 -7.46 -3.89
C GLY A 658 18.95 -8.67 -4.71
N THR A 659 19.41 -8.71 -5.95
CA THR A 659 19.19 -9.82 -6.88
C THR A 659 20.25 -10.92 -6.78
N GLU A 660 21.28 -10.70 -5.99
CA GLU A 660 22.42 -11.61 -5.83
C GLU A 660 22.45 -12.19 -4.42
N ARG A 661 23.08 -13.36 -4.29
CA ARG A 661 23.39 -13.95 -2.98
C ARG A 661 24.48 -13.13 -2.29
N VAL A 662 24.34 -12.92 -0.99
CA VAL A 662 25.31 -12.18 -0.17
C VAL A 662 25.58 -12.93 1.14
N SER A 663 26.86 -12.96 1.55
CA SER A 663 27.27 -13.46 2.86
C SER A 663 27.30 -12.32 3.87
N VAL A 664 26.66 -12.50 5.03
CA VAL A 664 26.51 -11.49 6.08
C VAL A 664 27.23 -11.95 7.34
N PRO A 665 28.21 -11.19 7.85
CA PRO A 665 28.85 -11.49 9.12
C PRO A 665 27.90 -11.20 10.28
N LEU A 666 27.83 -12.12 11.24
CA LEU A 666 26.95 -12.01 12.39
C LEU A 666 27.72 -11.74 13.69
N PRO A 667 27.09 -11.04 14.65
CA PRO A 667 27.66 -10.86 15.98
C PRO A 667 27.89 -12.20 16.70
N ALA A 668 28.95 -12.29 17.50
CA ALA A 668 29.33 -13.52 18.20
C ALA A 668 28.32 -14.00 19.25
N ASP A 669 27.39 -13.15 19.66
CA ASP A 669 26.28 -13.45 20.55
C ASP A 669 25.06 -14.05 19.82
N VAL A 670 25.10 -14.22 18.50
CA VAL A 670 24.04 -14.84 17.70
C VAL A 670 24.52 -16.21 17.21
N ASN A 671 23.67 -17.24 17.36
CA ASN A 671 24.04 -18.64 17.07
C ASN A 671 22.95 -19.44 16.35
N THR A 672 21.79 -18.82 16.11
CA THR A 672 20.63 -19.46 15.48
C THR A 672 20.04 -18.53 14.42
N VAL A 673 19.57 -19.10 13.32
CA VAL A 673 18.75 -18.42 12.33
C VAL A 673 17.37 -19.06 12.27
N LEU A 674 16.34 -18.24 12.17
CA LEU A 674 14.96 -18.63 11.98
C LEU A 674 14.55 -18.19 10.57
N ASP A 675 14.01 -19.12 9.80
CA ASP A 675 13.55 -18.88 8.43
C ASP A 675 12.04 -18.65 8.42
N PRO A 676 11.55 -17.43 8.15
CA PRO A 676 10.12 -17.17 8.11
C PRO A 676 9.40 -17.90 6.97
N GLU A 677 10.10 -18.33 5.92
CA GLU A 677 9.50 -19.09 4.81
C GLU A 677 9.09 -20.49 5.27
N THR A 678 9.99 -21.20 5.96
CA THR A 678 9.75 -22.59 6.36
C THR A 678 9.25 -22.73 7.80
N GLY A 679 9.52 -21.75 8.66
CA GLY A 679 9.33 -21.85 10.11
C GLY A 679 10.45 -22.59 10.83
N ASP A 680 11.49 -23.02 10.11
CA ASP A 680 12.59 -23.78 10.68
C ASP A 680 13.58 -22.89 11.43
N ALA A 681 14.24 -23.49 12.41
CA ALA A 681 15.39 -22.93 13.10
C ALA A 681 16.65 -23.73 12.75
N GLY A 682 17.77 -23.05 12.53
CA GLY A 682 19.06 -23.66 12.21
C GLY A 682 20.22 -23.04 12.99
N SER A 683 21.20 -23.85 13.38
CA SER A 683 22.46 -23.35 13.94
C SER A 683 23.29 -22.63 12.89
N ILE A 684 23.96 -21.54 13.29
CA ILE A 684 24.87 -20.79 12.43
C ILE A 684 26.19 -20.52 13.16
N ASP A 685 27.28 -20.43 12.39
CA ASP A 685 28.59 -20.07 12.91
C ASP A 685 28.78 -18.54 12.83
N ALA A 686 29.74 -18.04 12.04
CA ALA A 686 30.10 -16.62 12.00
C ALA A 686 29.39 -15.80 10.90
N ASN A 687 28.90 -16.46 9.85
CA ASN A 687 28.25 -15.80 8.71
C ASN A 687 26.96 -16.53 8.32
N VAL A 688 26.04 -15.80 7.69
CA VAL A 688 24.83 -16.35 7.05
C VAL A 688 24.76 -15.91 5.59
N ASP A 689 24.43 -16.83 4.69
CA ASP A 689 24.25 -16.53 3.27
C ASP A 689 22.77 -16.24 2.97
N LEU A 690 22.47 -15.01 2.58
CA LEU A 690 21.14 -14.59 2.14
C LEU A 690 21.01 -14.73 0.62
N ALA A 691 20.00 -15.50 0.18
CA ALA A 691 19.59 -15.55 -1.21
C ALA A 691 18.96 -14.21 -1.65
N PRO A 692 18.76 -13.99 -2.97
CA PRO A 692 18.06 -12.80 -3.47
C PRO A 692 16.69 -12.63 -2.81
N PHE A 693 16.38 -11.42 -2.35
CA PHE A 693 15.12 -11.11 -1.64
C PHE A 693 14.86 -11.94 -0.38
N GLN A 694 15.84 -12.65 0.18
CA GLN A 694 15.62 -13.48 1.37
C GLN A 694 15.57 -12.64 2.65
N THR A 695 14.66 -13.04 3.54
CA THR A 695 14.55 -12.48 4.89
C THR A 695 14.81 -13.59 5.89
N LEU A 696 15.66 -13.33 6.88
CA LEU A 696 15.98 -14.26 7.97
C LEU A 696 15.99 -13.51 9.30
N ILE A 697 15.71 -14.24 10.38
CA ILE A 697 15.77 -13.70 11.74
C ILE A 697 16.89 -14.40 12.48
N ALA A 698 17.96 -13.68 12.80
CA ALA A 698 19.09 -14.24 13.53
C ALA A 698 18.96 -13.93 15.03
N ALA A 699 19.14 -14.93 15.89
CA ALA A 699 18.96 -14.79 17.33
C ALA A 699 19.90 -15.66 18.16
N ARG A 700 19.83 -15.49 19.48
CA ARG A 700 20.58 -16.30 20.47
C ARG A 700 19.70 -17.34 21.16
N THR A 701 20.10 -18.60 21.09
CA THR A 701 19.43 -19.73 21.77
C THR A 701 20.39 -20.49 22.68
N ASP A 702 19.83 -21.29 23.61
CA ASP A 702 20.57 -22.22 24.46
C ASP A 702 20.52 -23.64 23.87
N GLY A 703 21.69 -24.16 23.49
CA GLY A 703 21.84 -25.55 23.04
C GLY A 703 21.82 -25.71 21.51
N PRO A 704 22.15 -26.91 21.02
CA PRO A 704 22.22 -27.16 19.59
C PRO A 704 20.82 -27.20 18.99
N VAL A 705 20.50 -26.23 18.14
CA VAL A 705 19.39 -26.33 17.19
C VAL A 705 19.85 -27.23 16.03
N CYS A 706 18.96 -28.06 15.49
CA CYS A 706 19.31 -28.92 14.37
C CYS A 706 19.81 -28.07 13.21
N ALA A 707 20.95 -28.42 12.60
CA ALA A 707 21.46 -27.68 11.44
C ALA A 707 20.41 -27.73 10.32
N SER A 708 20.07 -26.56 9.78
CA SER A 708 19.13 -26.47 8.66
C SER A 708 19.74 -27.10 7.41
N ARG A 709 18.91 -27.83 6.66
CA ARG A 709 19.31 -28.54 5.43
C ARG A 709 19.24 -27.57 4.24
N GLY A 710 20.13 -26.59 4.19
CA GLY A 710 20.26 -25.71 3.01
C GLY A 710 20.82 -26.44 1.78
N PRO A 711 20.60 -25.93 0.56
CA PRO A 711 21.23 -26.49 -0.65
C PRO A 711 22.76 -26.43 -0.58
N GLU A 712 23.46 -27.50 -0.99
CA GLU A 712 24.91 -27.47 -1.16
C GLU A 712 25.32 -26.53 -2.30
N GLN A 713 26.48 -25.91 -2.20
CA GLN A 713 26.97 -24.97 -3.21
C GLN A 713 27.95 -25.62 -4.21
N ASN A 714 28.44 -26.83 -3.91
CA ASN A 714 29.47 -27.51 -4.70
C ASN A 714 28.90 -28.76 -5.37
N TRP A 715 27.95 -28.56 -6.28
CA TRP A 715 27.43 -29.63 -7.13
C TRP A 715 28.52 -30.14 -8.07
N THR A 716 28.65 -31.46 -8.19
CA THR A 716 29.68 -32.07 -9.05
C THR A 716 29.12 -32.54 -10.38
N GLN A 717 27.81 -32.78 -10.45
CA GLN A 717 27.10 -33.20 -11.64
C GLN A 717 25.74 -32.51 -11.75
N GLU A 718 25.23 -32.42 -12.98
CA GLU A 718 23.93 -31.84 -13.30
C GLU A 718 23.26 -32.63 -14.43
N LEU A 719 21.95 -32.84 -14.31
CA LEU A 719 21.06 -33.31 -15.36
C LEU A 719 20.05 -32.20 -15.70
N VAL A 720 20.21 -31.58 -16.87
CA VAL A 720 19.25 -30.58 -17.38
C VAL A 720 18.05 -31.29 -18.01
N LEU A 721 16.86 -30.92 -17.59
CA LEU A 721 15.61 -31.47 -18.11
C LEU A 721 15.16 -30.66 -19.32
N GLY A 722 15.04 -31.34 -20.47
CA GLY A 722 14.62 -30.75 -21.74
C GLY A 722 13.10 -30.65 -21.89
N GLU A 723 12.59 -30.93 -23.09
CA GLU A 723 11.15 -30.92 -23.38
C GLU A 723 10.38 -31.96 -22.53
N ALA A 724 9.26 -31.54 -21.94
CA ALA A 724 8.41 -32.34 -21.06
C ALA A 724 7.11 -32.77 -21.74
N GLU A 725 6.44 -33.79 -21.22
CA GLU A 725 4.99 -33.93 -21.43
C GLU A 725 4.30 -32.72 -20.77
N PHE A 726 3.40 -32.05 -21.51
CA PHE A 726 2.79 -30.80 -21.08
C PHE A 726 1.27 -30.91 -21.03
N SER A 727 0.66 -30.34 -19.99
CA SER A 727 -0.79 -30.25 -19.86
C SER A 727 -1.19 -29.02 -19.05
N LEU A 728 -2.31 -28.41 -19.40
CA LEU A 728 -2.96 -27.38 -18.61
C LEU A 728 -3.86 -28.06 -17.56
N LEU A 729 -3.87 -27.58 -16.31
CA LEU A 729 -4.78 -28.12 -15.29
C LEU A 729 -6.18 -27.53 -15.41
N GLU A 730 -6.27 -26.30 -15.89
CA GLU A 730 -7.50 -25.66 -16.32
C GLU A 730 -7.59 -25.67 -17.86
N ALA A 731 -8.80 -25.62 -18.42
CA ALA A 731 -8.96 -25.51 -19.87
C ALA A 731 -8.39 -24.18 -20.39
N ASN A 732 -7.83 -24.18 -21.60
CA ASN A 732 -7.30 -22.96 -22.21
C ASN A 732 -8.42 -21.95 -22.47
N LEU A 733 -8.06 -20.67 -22.47
CA LEU A 733 -8.95 -19.55 -22.76
C LEU A 733 -8.40 -18.74 -23.92
N LEU A 734 -9.28 -18.31 -24.81
CA LEU A 734 -9.02 -17.26 -25.78
C LEU A 734 -10.02 -16.13 -25.56
N ALA A 735 -9.53 -15.02 -25.02
CA ALA A 735 -10.34 -13.84 -24.76
C ALA A 735 -10.74 -13.17 -26.08
N VAL A 736 -11.99 -12.71 -26.13
CA VAL A 736 -12.59 -12.10 -27.32
C VAL A 736 -12.02 -10.70 -27.57
N ALA A 737 -11.63 -10.42 -28.82
CA ALA A 737 -11.23 -9.09 -29.28
C ALA A 737 -12.39 -8.41 -30.03
N TRP A 738 -13.25 -7.72 -29.28
CA TRP A 738 -14.53 -7.22 -29.80
C TRP A 738 -14.38 -6.10 -30.86
N GLN A 739 -15.10 -6.32 -31.95
CA GLN A 739 -15.86 -5.39 -32.80
C GLN A 739 -16.93 -4.64 -31.98
N VAL A 740 -17.08 -3.31 -31.95
CA VAL A 740 -18.26 -2.64 -31.37
C VAL A 740 -18.93 -1.67 -32.35
N ARG A 741 -20.25 -1.55 -32.23
CA ARG A 741 -21.10 -0.59 -32.95
C ARG A 741 -22.34 -0.27 -32.09
N THR A 742 -22.72 1.01 -32.01
CA THR A 742 -24.01 1.43 -31.42
C THR A 742 -25.14 1.29 -32.42
N SER A 743 -26.38 1.26 -31.95
CA SER A 743 -27.58 1.17 -32.80
C SER A 743 -27.64 2.20 -33.94
N ASP A 744 -27.01 3.38 -33.77
CA ASP A 744 -27.01 4.48 -34.73
C ASP A 744 -25.74 4.57 -35.60
N ALA A 745 -24.73 3.72 -35.37
CA ALA A 745 -23.47 3.74 -36.12
C ALA A 745 -23.49 2.72 -37.27
N GLU A 746 -23.01 3.09 -38.46
CA GLU A 746 -22.87 2.15 -39.59
C GLU A 746 -21.55 1.36 -39.54
N GLU A 747 -20.48 1.93 -38.97
CA GLU A 747 -19.13 1.36 -38.97
C GLU A 747 -18.79 0.61 -37.69
N TRP A 748 -18.04 -0.50 -37.83
CA TRP A 748 -17.47 -1.27 -36.71
C TRP A 748 -16.15 -0.67 -36.24
N GLN A 749 -15.97 -0.56 -34.93
CA GLN A 749 -14.74 -0.06 -34.30
C GLN A 749 -14.17 -1.11 -33.35
N TYR A 750 -12.85 -1.33 -33.36
CA TYR A 750 -12.23 -2.23 -32.37
C TYR A 750 -12.30 -1.63 -30.97
N LEU A 751 -12.67 -2.43 -29.97
CA LEU A 751 -12.49 -2.03 -28.57
C LEU A 751 -10.99 -1.86 -28.27
N ASP A 752 -10.68 -0.88 -27.44
CA ASP A 752 -9.39 -0.81 -26.77
C ASP A 752 -9.50 -1.53 -25.43
N GLY A 753 -9.25 -2.84 -25.49
CA GLY A 753 -9.46 -3.73 -24.35
C GLY A 753 -10.93 -3.89 -23.99
N LEU A 754 -11.30 -3.52 -22.76
CA LEU A 754 -12.67 -3.58 -22.25
C LEU A 754 -13.37 -2.21 -22.27
N HIS A 755 -12.73 -1.16 -22.76
CA HIS A 755 -13.34 0.18 -22.81
C HIS A 755 -14.00 0.43 -24.16
N PHE A 756 -15.18 1.06 -24.14
CA PHE A 756 -15.77 1.60 -25.36
C PHE A 756 -14.83 2.67 -25.95
N PRO A 757 -14.57 2.68 -27.27
CA PRO A 757 -13.79 3.71 -27.91
C PRO A 757 -14.38 5.10 -27.64
N ALA A 758 -13.54 6.12 -27.43
CA ALA A 758 -14.04 7.49 -27.23
C ALA A 758 -14.89 8.01 -28.42
N THR A 759 -14.65 7.46 -29.62
CA THR A 759 -15.44 7.72 -30.84
C THR A 759 -16.78 6.98 -30.89
N CYS A 760 -17.02 6.06 -29.96
CA CYS A 760 -18.24 5.31 -29.76
C CYS A 760 -18.93 5.87 -28.50
N ALA A 761 -19.66 6.98 -28.65
CA ALA A 761 -20.27 7.74 -27.56
C ALA A 761 -21.52 7.05 -26.98
N VAL A 762 -21.36 5.85 -26.40
CA VAL A 762 -22.45 5.11 -25.78
C VAL A 762 -22.94 5.85 -24.53
N GLN A 763 -24.21 6.24 -24.51
CA GLN A 763 -24.86 6.90 -23.38
C GLN A 763 -25.49 5.87 -22.44
N PRO A 764 -25.83 6.25 -21.20
CA PRO A 764 -26.63 5.42 -20.32
C PRO A 764 -27.95 4.97 -20.96
N GLY A 765 -28.20 3.67 -20.95
CA GLY A 765 -29.37 3.02 -21.52
C GLY A 765 -29.29 2.66 -23.00
N ASP A 766 -28.25 3.08 -23.74
CA ASP A 766 -28.05 2.78 -25.16
C ASP A 766 -27.85 1.30 -25.43
N GLU A 767 -28.36 0.83 -26.57
CA GLU A 767 -28.09 -0.52 -27.08
C GLU A 767 -26.76 -0.55 -27.85
N TYR A 768 -26.00 -1.63 -27.66
CA TYR A 768 -24.76 -1.87 -28.37
C TYR A 768 -24.69 -3.30 -28.91
N GLU A 769 -23.99 -3.44 -30.03
CA GLU A 769 -23.69 -4.72 -30.65
C GLU A 769 -22.18 -4.92 -30.70
N LEU A 770 -21.75 -6.11 -30.29
CA LEU A 770 -20.37 -6.56 -30.38
C LEU A 770 -20.25 -7.71 -31.37
N LYS A 771 -19.14 -7.76 -32.09
CA LYS A 771 -18.84 -8.84 -33.03
C LYS A 771 -17.39 -9.28 -32.90
N TRP A 772 -17.14 -10.57 -32.95
CA TRP A 772 -15.78 -11.10 -33.01
C TRP A 772 -15.72 -12.29 -33.94
N THR A 773 -14.58 -12.46 -34.60
CA THR A 773 -14.31 -13.61 -35.46
C THR A 773 -13.10 -14.37 -34.98
N PHE A 774 -13.18 -15.70 -35.08
CA PHE A 774 -12.08 -16.59 -34.77
C PHE A 774 -12.07 -17.77 -35.74
N ARG A 775 -10.92 -18.40 -35.92
CA ARG A 775 -10.76 -19.50 -36.88
C ARG A 775 -10.45 -20.81 -36.16
N ILE A 776 -11.02 -21.91 -36.64
CA ILE A 776 -10.76 -23.26 -36.13
C ILE A 776 -10.17 -24.14 -37.25
N GLU A 777 -9.10 -24.87 -36.95
CA GLU A 777 -8.63 -26.01 -37.76
C GLU A 777 -9.17 -27.36 -37.27
N GLU A 778 -9.14 -28.35 -38.16
CA GLU A 778 -9.60 -29.71 -37.86
C GLU A 778 -8.77 -30.33 -36.71
N GLY A 779 -9.45 -30.70 -35.62
CA GLY A 779 -8.85 -31.33 -34.44
C GLY A 779 -8.62 -30.43 -33.23
N ALA A 780 -8.95 -29.14 -33.30
CA ALA A 780 -9.09 -28.31 -32.10
C ALA A 780 -10.42 -28.62 -31.38
N GLU A 781 -10.43 -28.58 -30.05
CA GLU A 781 -11.62 -28.92 -29.25
C GLU A 781 -12.11 -27.71 -28.41
N PRO A 782 -12.61 -26.63 -29.04
CA PRO A 782 -13.36 -25.61 -28.30
C PRO A 782 -14.67 -26.24 -27.80
N VAL A 783 -14.92 -26.15 -26.50
CA VAL A 783 -16.04 -26.84 -25.85
C VAL A 783 -17.16 -25.88 -25.55
N GLU A 784 -16.82 -24.72 -25.01
CA GLU A 784 -17.81 -23.76 -24.50
C GLU A 784 -17.36 -22.32 -24.72
N ILE A 785 -18.33 -21.42 -24.68
CA ILE A 785 -18.10 -19.99 -24.56
C ILE A 785 -18.47 -19.56 -23.14
N VAL A 786 -17.66 -18.69 -22.56
CA VAL A 786 -17.83 -18.16 -21.21
C VAL A 786 -17.97 -16.65 -21.29
N THR A 787 -18.93 -16.08 -20.57
CA THR A 787 -19.19 -14.64 -20.49
C THR A 787 -19.58 -14.24 -19.07
N GLU A 788 -19.79 -12.96 -18.83
CA GLU A 788 -20.16 -12.37 -17.56
C GLU A 788 -21.65 -12.04 -17.50
N ASP A 789 -22.26 -12.22 -16.32
CA ASP A 789 -23.57 -11.63 -16.02
C ASP A 789 -23.38 -10.20 -15.52
N LEU A 790 -23.68 -9.23 -16.40
CA LEU A 790 -23.66 -7.81 -16.06
C LEU A 790 -25.00 -7.32 -15.49
N THR A 791 -25.92 -8.22 -15.14
CA THR A 791 -27.31 -7.96 -14.71
C THR A 791 -28.23 -7.33 -15.77
N GLU A 792 -27.67 -6.88 -16.89
CA GLU A 792 -28.41 -6.43 -18.06
C GLU A 792 -28.82 -7.60 -18.96
N ALA A 793 -29.99 -7.50 -19.58
CA ALA A 793 -30.45 -8.50 -20.54
C ALA A 793 -29.55 -8.48 -21.79
N PHE A 794 -29.03 -9.64 -22.18
CA PHE A 794 -28.19 -9.79 -23.36
C PHE A 794 -28.66 -10.92 -24.28
N HIS A 795 -28.22 -10.85 -25.54
CA HIS A 795 -28.40 -11.88 -26.55
C HIS A 795 -27.06 -12.23 -27.17
N LEU A 796 -26.71 -13.52 -27.16
CA LEU A 796 -25.44 -14.01 -27.69
C LEU A 796 -25.69 -15.03 -28.80
N GLU A 797 -25.02 -14.85 -29.94
CA GLU A 797 -25.11 -15.71 -31.12
C GLU A 797 -23.74 -16.22 -31.52
N LEU A 798 -23.71 -17.45 -32.02
CA LEU A 798 -22.56 -18.04 -32.70
C LEU A 798 -23.01 -18.51 -34.08
N ASN A 799 -22.37 -18.00 -35.14
CA ASN A 799 -22.70 -18.32 -36.53
C ASN A 799 -24.21 -18.11 -36.84
N GLU A 800 -24.74 -16.95 -36.44
CA GLU A 800 -26.15 -16.54 -36.61
C GLU A 800 -27.16 -17.44 -35.88
N ARG A 801 -26.70 -18.29 -34.96
CA ARG A 801 -27.56 -19.13 -34.12
C ARG A 801 -27.50 -18.68 -32.67
N PRO A 802 -28.65 -18.51 -32.00
CA PRO A 802 -28.69 -18.08 -30.61
C PRO A 802 -28.09 -19.15 -29.70
N LEU A 803 -27.24 -18.71 -28.77
CA LEU A 803 -26.77 -19.53 -27.67
C LEU A 803 -27.82 -19.55 -26.56
N THR A 804 -28.09 -20.74 -26.03
CA THR A 804 -29.10 -20.97 -24.99
C THR A 804 -28.58 -21.97 -23.97
N GLY A 805 -29.27 -22.10 -22.83
CA GLY A 805 -28.89 -23.08 -21.80
C GLY A 805 -27.62 -22.70 -21.03
N PHE A 806 -27.44 -21.42 -20.72
CA PHE A 806 -26.32 -20.97 -19.91
C PHE A 806 -26.39 -21.56 -18.50
N GLU A 807 -25.23 -21.97 -17.99
CA GLU A 807 -25.04 -22.44 -16.62
C GLU A 807 -24.09 -21.51 -15.86
N TRP A 808 -24.34 -21.34 -14.57
CA TRP A 808 -23.40 -20.67 -13.67
C TRP A 808 -22.15 -21.50 -13.48
N ALA A 809 -20.98 -20.86 -13.55
CA ALA A 809 -19.69 -21.48 -13.32
C ALA A 809 -18.72 -20.50 -12.64
N ARG A 810 -17.86 -21.04 -11.77
CA ARG A 810 -16.73 -20.31 -11.17
C ARG A 810 -15.50 -20.50 -12.05
N ILE A 811 -15.16 -19.49 -12.86
CA ILE A 811 -14.01 -19.54 -13.78
C ILE A 811 -13.02 -18.42 -13.43
N TRP A 812 -13.30 -17.17 -13.79
CA TRP A 812 -12.57 -15.99 -13.29
C TRP A 812 -13.39 -15.16 -12.30
N ASP A 813 -14.71 -15.30 -12.34
CA ASP A 813 -15.65 -14.78 -11.35
C ASP A 813 -16.51 -15.92 -10.81
N TRP A 814 -17.18 -15.73 -9.66
CA TRP A 814 -18.07 -16.77 -9.11
C TRP A 814 -19.36 -16.90 -9.92
N ARG A 815 -19.73 -15.86 -10.67
CA ARG A 815 -20.96 -15.76 -11.44
C ARG A 815 -20.71 -15.67 -12.95
N ASN A 816 -19.74 -16.42 -13.48
CA ASN A 816 -19.60 -16.54 -14.93
C ASN A 816 -20.74 -17.40 -15.51
N LEU A 817 -21.16 -17.08 -16.74
CA LEU A 817 -22.10 -17.87 -17.53
C LEU A 817 -21.33 -18.67 -18.58
N ARG A 818 -21.58 -19.96 -18.70
CA ARG A 818 -21.02 -20.82 -19.76
C ARG A 818 -22.10 -21.47 -20.61
N ALA A 819 -21.83 -21.67 -21.89
CA ALA A 819 -22.69 -22.42 -22.82
C ALA A 819 -21.88 -23.31 -23.77
N ASP A 820 -22.36 -24.52 -24.03
CA ASP A 820 -21.75 -25.46 -24.97
C ASP A 820 -21.87 -24.94 -26.42
N ILE A 821 -20.75 -24.95 -27.15
CA ILE A 821 -20.69 -24.46 -28.53
C ILE A 821 -20.35 -25.54 -29.55
N ARG A 822 -20.13 -26.80 -29.14
CA ARG A 822 -19.61 -27.89 -29.99
C ARG A 822 -20.47 -28.16 -31.22
N ALA A 823 -21.79 -27.98 -31.10
CA ALA A 823 -22.73 -28.18 -32.19
C ALA A 823 -22.85 -26.98 -33.16
N LEU A 824 -22.22 -25.84 -32.82
CA LEU A 824 -22.39 -24.57 -33.51
C LEU A 824 -21.10 -24.08 -34.17
N VAL A 825 -19.94 -24.47 -33.63
CA VAL A 825 -18.64 -24.20 -34.25
C VAL A 825 -18.47 -24.98 -35.56
N VAL A 826 -17.78 -24.38 -36.52
CA VAL A 826 -17.44 -24.98 -37.81
C VAL A 826 -15.94 -24.84 -38.10
N PRO A 827 -15.31 -25.75 -38.87
CA PRO A 827 -13.96 -25.51 -39.37
C PRO A 827 -13.90 -24.24 -40.22
N GLY A 828 -12.83 -23.47 -40.08
CA GLY A 828 -12.68 -22.15 -40.70
C GLY A 828 -13.17 -21.02 -39.79
N GLU A 829 -13.70 -19.96 -40.40
CA GLU A 829 -14.15 -18.76 -39.68
C GLU A 829 -15.46 -18.98 -38.95
N ASN A 830 -15.51 -18.50 -37.70
CA ASN A 830 -16.68 -18.49 -36.83
C ASN A 830 -16.91 -17.06 -36.35
N VAL A 831 -18.18 -16.69 -36.17
CA VAL A 831 -18.57 -15.33 -35.78
C VAL A 831 -19.38 -15.38 -34.50
N VAL A 832 -18.93 -14.67 -33.46
CA VAL A 832 -19.66 -14.41 -32.23
C VAL A 832 -20.28 -13.02 -32.32
N THR A 833 -21.58 -12.91 -32.04
CA THR A 833 -22.27 -11.63 -31.93
C THR A 833 -22.90 -11.52 -30.55
N PHE A 834 -22.70 -10.39 -29.88
CA PHE A 834 -23.29 -10.08 -28.57
C PHE A 834 -24.09 -8.79 -28.68
N ARG A 835 -25.32 -8.77 -28.17
CA ARG A 835 -26.17 -7.57 -28.10
C ARG A 835 -26.60 -7.37 -26.67
N SER A 836 -26.45 -6.16 -26.17
CA SER A 836 -26.91 -5.76 -24.84
C SER A 836 -27.13 -4.25 -24.82
N ARG A 837 -27.37 -3.71 -23.64
CA ARG A 837 -27.48 -2.28 -23.39
C ARG A 837 -26.59 -1.86 -22.23
N THR A 838 -26.21 -0.59 -22.21
CA THR A 838 -25.59 0.00 -21.03
C THR A 838 -26.64 0.19 -19.92
N PRO A 839 -26.22 0.24 -18.64
CA PRO A 839 -27.10 0.59 -17.54
C PRO A 839 -27.76 1.95 -17.77
N GLY A 840 -28.97 2.13 -17.22
CA GLY A 840 -29.74 3.37 -17.38
C GLY A 840 -29.23 4.56 -16.55
N TRP A 841 -28.05 4.47 -15.94
CA TRP A 841 -27.44 5.50 -15.09
C TRP A 841 -26.01 5.78 -15.53
N ASP A 842 -25.51 6.97 -15.18
CA ASP A 842 -24.20 7.45 -15.61
C ASP A 842 -23.07 6.86 -14.75
N GLY A 843 -22.30 5.97 -15.36
CA GLY A 843 -21.15 5.34 -14.73
C GLY A 843 -20.31 4.55 -15.73
N PRO A 844 -19.05 4.24 -15.38
CA PRO A 844 -18.19 3.39 -16.16
C PRO A 844 -18.92 2.07 -16.46
N HIS A 845 -18.99 1.74 -17.74
CA HIS A 845 -19.52 0.47 -18.19
C HIS A 845 -18.54 -0.09 -19.20
N THR A 846 -18.31 -1.40 -19.12
CA THR A 846 -17.49 -2.14 -20.06
C THR A 846 -18.34 -3.26 -20.65
N PRO A 847 -18.13 -3.64 -21.92
CA PRO A 847 -18.55 -4.93 -22.42
C PRO A 847 -18.14 -6.08 -21.50
N PRO A 848 -18.87 -7.20 -21.50
CA PRO A 848 -18.47 -8.35 -20.72
C PRO A 848 -17.15 -8.92 -21.27
N LEU A 849 -16.31 -9.40 -20.38
CA LEU A 849 -15.23 -10.29 -20.79
C LEU A 849 -15.86 -11.60 -21.27
N THR A 850 -15.60 -11.96 -22.52
CA THR A 850 -16.04 -13.22 -23.10
C THR A 850 -14.81 -14.00 -23.59
N ALA A 851 -14.85 -15.32 -23.47
CA ALA A 851 -13.76 -16.18 -23.92
C ALA A 851 -14.27 -17.52 -24.46
N ILE A 852 -13.54 -18.09 -25.42
CA ILE A 852 -13.68 -19.51 -25.79
C ILE A 852 -12.86 -20.34 -24.81
N ARG A 853 -13.45 -21.43 -24.32
CA ARG A 853 -12.81 -22.36 -23.40
C ARG A 853 -12.77 -23.78 -23.96
N GLY A 854 -11.62 -24.44 -23.88
CA GLY A 854 -11.46 -25.80 -24.41
C GLY A 854 -10.03 -26.33 -24.43
N ASP A 855 -9.82 -27.44 -25.13
CA ASP A 855 -8.50 -28.03 -25.37
C ASP A 855 -8.01 -27.65 -26.78
N PHE A 856 -7.32 -26.51 -26.84
CA PHE A 856 -6.72 -25.99 -28.06
C PHE A 856 -5.49 -25.14 -27.72
N CYS A 857 -4.62 -24.92 -28.71
CA CYS A 857 -3.67 -23.80 -28.70
C CYS A 857 -3.93 -22.86 -29.89
N VAL A 858 -3.29 -21.71 -29.89
CA VAL A 858 -3.45 -20.66 -30.90
C VAL A 858 -2.19 -20.57 -31.75
N ASP A 859 -2.34 -20.75 -33.06
CA ASP A 859 -1.28 -20.61 -34.06
C ASP A 859 -1.75 -19.64 -35.15
N ASP A 860 -1.00 -18.55 -35.37
CA ASP A 860 -1.36 -17.46 -36.30
C ASP A 860 -2.85 -16.99 -36.19
N GLY A 861 -3.35 -16.87 -34.97
CA GLY A 861 -4.74 -16.48 -34.67
C GLY A 861 -5.80 -17.56 -34.91
N CYS A 862 -5.39 -18.79 -35.21
CA CYS A 862 -6.26 -19.94 -35.43
C CYS A 862 -6.21 -20.92 -34.24
N LEU A 863 -7.35 -21.48 -33.85
CA LEU A 863 -7.45 -22.54 -32.85
C LEU A 863 -7.05 -23.86 -33.50
N VAL A 864 -5.98 -24.46 -32.98
CA VAL A 864 -5.42 -25.74 -33.45
C VAL A 864 -5.32 -26.72 -32.28
N LYS A 865 -5.05 -27.99 -32.60
CA LYS A 865 -4.87 -29.03 -31.59
C LYS A 865 -3.69 -28.72 -30.66
N THR A 866 -3.89 -28.87 -29.36
CA THR A 866 -2.88 -28.66 -28.33
C THR A 866 -1.62 -29.51 -28.55
N ARG A 867 -0.45 -28.91 -28.35
CA ARG A 867 0.84 -29.61 -28.35
C ARG A 867 0.99 -30.36 -27.02
N GLY A 868 1.18 -31.69 -27.08
CA GLY A 868 1.33 -32.54 -25.89
C GLY A 868 2.71 -32.50 -25.24
N ARG A 869 3.66 -31.74 -25.82
CA ARG A 869 5.00 -31.53 -25.26
C ARG A 869 5.40 -30.07 -25.37
N LEU A 870 6.13 -29.59 -24.36
CA LEU A 870 6.61 -28.23 -24.30
C LEU A 870 7.97 -28.16 -23.59
N GLY A 871 8.86 -27.32 -24.12
CA GLY A 871 10.13 -26.98 -23.46
C GLY A 871 10.00 -25.72 -22.60
N PRO A 872 11.12 -25.24 -22.03
CA PRO A 872 11.16 -23.94 -21.37
C PRO A 872 10.84 -22.81 -22.36
N GLY A 873 10.13 -21.78 -21.89
CA GLY A 873 9.71 -20.63 -22.67
C GLY A 873 8.34 -20.10 -22.24
N SER A 874 7.92 -18.99 -22.85
CA SER A 874 6.64 -18.35 -22.56
C SER A 874 5.46 -19.16 -23.11
N TRP A 875 4.46 -19.42 -22.28
CA TRP A 875 3.20 -20.03 -22.70
C TRP A 875 2.47 -19.23 -23.78
N ALA A 876 2.57 -17.89 -23.73
CA ALA A 876 1.95 -17.03 -24.72
C ALA A 876 2.54 -17.27 -26.13
N GLU A 877 3.85 -17.47 -26.22
CA GLU A 877 4.56 -17.82 -27.46
C GLU A 877 4.31 -19.27 -27.87
N ALA A 878 4.01 -20.15 -26.91
CA ALA A 878 3.66 -21.56 -27.16
C ALA A 878 2.21 -21.77 -27.65
N GLY A 879 1.43 -20.70 -27.81
CA GLY A 879 0.05 -20.75 -28.28
C GLY A 879 -1.01 -20.74 -27.18
N PHE A 880 -0.66 -20.32 -25.96
CA PHE A 880 -1.60 -20.16 -24.84
C PHE A 880 -1.67 -18.68 -24.40
N PRO A 881 -2.13 -17.77 -25.28
CA PRO A 881 -1.94 -16.32 -25.12
C PRO A 881 -2.70 -15.69 -23.94
N ASN A 882 -3.80 -16.30 -23.49
CA ASN A 882 -4.60 -15.80 -22.37
C ASN A 882 -4.68 -16.81 -21.22
N TYR A 883 -3.83 -17.85 -21.23
CA TYR A 883 -3.87 -18.84 -20.16
C TYR A 883 -3.45 -18.23 -18.83
N THR A 884 -4.30 -18.42 -17.83
CA THR A 884 -4.06 -18.07 -16.44
C THR A 884 -4.51 -19.24 -15.58
N GLY A 885 -3.71 -19.59 -14.58
CA GLY A 885 -3.87 -20.84 -13.84
C GLY A 885 -2.58 -21.64 -13.82
N THR A 886 -2.71 -22.96 -13.70
CA THR A 886 -1.60 -23.87 -13.44
C THR A 886 -1.36 -24.81 -14.62
N ALA A 887 -0.13 -24.88 -15.14
CA ALA A 887 0.25 -25.89 -16.12
C ALA A 887 1.28 -26.86 -15.53
N ARG A 888 1.26 -28.10 -16.01
CA ARG A 888 2.13 -29.19 -15.54
C ARG A 888 3.08 -29.64 -16.64
N TYR A 889 4.35 -29.74 -16.26
CA TYR A 889 5.43 -30.36 -17.02
C TYR A 889 5.78 -31.69 -16.36
N ARG A 890 5.85 -32.79 -17.13
CA ARG A 890 6.25 -34.11 -16.64
C ARG A 890 7.45 -34.65 -17.41
N TRP A 891 8.47 -35.07 -16.66
CA TRP A 891 9.65 -35.76 -17.18
C TRP A 891 9.77 -37.16 -16.58
N ARG A 892 10.32 -38.07 -17.39
CA ARG A 892 10.86 -39.34 -16.93
C ARG A 892 12.35 -39.32 -17.15
N CYS A 893 13.13 -39.47 -16.09
CA CYS A 893 14.58 -39.42 -16.14
C CYS A 893 15.20 -40.65 -15.46
N GLU A 894 16.42 -40.99 -15.87
CA GLU A 894 17.22 -42.03 -15.25
C GLU A 894 18.31 -41.35 -14.42
N LEU A 895 18.34 -41.62 -13.12
CA LEU A 895 19.37 -41.10 -12.22
C LEU A 895 20.35 -42.22 -11.84
N PRO A 896 21.68 -41.96 -11.82
CA PRO A 896 22.62 -42.95 -11.32
C PRO A 896 22.39 -43.20 -9.81
N PRO A 897 23.04 -44.21 -9.21
CA PRO A 897 23.08 -44.31 -7.75
C PRO A 897 23.73 -43.05 -7.16
N LEU A 898 22.90 -42.17 -6.60
CA LEU A 898 23.32 -40.90 -6.02
C LEU A 898 23.72 -41.11 -4.56
N GLY A 899 24.89 -40.60 -4.18
CA GLY A 899 25.33 -40.51 -2.79
C GLY A 899 25.54 -39.04 -2.44
N GLY A 900 24.86 -38.55 -1.42
CA GLY A 900 24.89 -37.12 -1.06
C GLY A 900 23.53 -36.46 -1.25
N ARG A 901 23.51 -35.13 -1.31
CA ARG A 901 22.31 -34.32 -1.45
C ARG A 901 21.92 -34.17 -2.93
N VAL A 902 20.62 -34.20 -3.21
CA VAL A 902 20.10 -34.08 -4.58
C VAL A 902 19.06 -32.98 -4.63
N TRP A 903 19.19 -32.03 -5.56
CA TRP A 903 18.33 -30.85 -5.61
C TRP A 903 17.83 -30.58 -7.02
N ALA A 904 16.57 -30.16 -7.15
CA ALA A 904 16.07 -29.53 -8.37
C ALA A 904 16.18 -28.01 -8.26
N HIS A 905 16.54 -27.36 -9.35
CA HIS A 905 16.65 -25.91 -9.46
C HIS A 905 16.10 -25.43 -10.81
N ALA A 906 15.34 -24.34 -10.79
CA ALA A 906 15.01 -23.54 -11.96
C ALA A 906 15.39 -22.08 -11.67
N GLU A 907 16.00 -21.40 -12.65
CA GLU A 907 16.43 -20.02 -12.47
C GLU A 907 15.24 -19.05 -12.51
N GLU A 908 14.42 -19.19 -13.55
CA GLU A 908 13.25 -18.35 -13.80
C GLU A 908 11.98 -19.17 -14.01
N VAL A 909 10.99 -18.87 -13.17
CA VAL A 909 9.61 -19.37 -13.22
C VAL A 909 8.69 -18.16 -13.07
N ALA A 910 7.67 -18.09 -13.91
CA ALA A 910 6.62 -17.08 -13.84
C ALA A 910 5.27 -17.76 -13.49
N ALA A 911 4.87 -17.82 -12.22
CA ALA A 911 5.50 -17.19 -11.04
C ALA A 911 5.55 -18.03 -9.76
N VAL A 912 4.79 -19.12 -9.66
CA VAL A 912 4.85 -20.06 -8.51
C VAL A 912 5.14 -21.46 -9.04
N ALA A 913 5.98 -22.22 -8.34
CA ALA A 913 6.34 -23.59 -8.71
C ALA A 913 6.01 -24.59 -7.59
N ALA A 914 5.35 -25.70 -7.92
CA ALA A 914 5.18 -26.85 -7.03
C ALA A 914 5.75 -28.11 -7.70
N LEU A 915 6.61 -28.83 -6.97
CA LEU A 915 7.28 -30.01 -7.50
C LEU A 915 6.67 -31.29 -6.91
N ILE A 916 6.47 -32.30 -7.76
CA ILE A 916 6.03 -33.64 -7.39
C ILE A 916 7.09 -34.62 -7.90
N VAL A 917 7.63 -35.47 -7.02
CA VAL A 917 8.65 -36.46 -7.36
C VAL A 917 8.16 -37.84 -6.97
N ASN A 918 8.07 -38.75 -7.93
CA ASN A 918 7.59 -40.13 -7.72
C ASN A 918 6.25 -40.18 -6.93
N GLY A 919 5.35 -39.23 -7.21
CA GLY A 919 4.04 -39.10 -6.55
C GLY A 919 4.05 -38.33 -5.21
N HIS A 920 5.21 -37.91 -4.70
CA HIS A 920 5.34 -37.11 -3.49
C HIS A 920 5.39 -35.61 -3.81
N ARG A 921 4.38 -34.85 -3.36
CA ARG A 921 4.32 -33.39 -3.54
C ARG A 921 5.14 -32.67 -2.46
N LEU A 922 6.04 -31.79 -2.90
CA LEU A 922 6.81 -30.88 -2.03
C LEU A 922 6.04 -29.58 -1.76
N ALA A 923 6.49 -28.83 -0.75
CA ALA A 923 5.99 -27.48 -0.51
C ALA A 923 6.25 -26.58 -1.75
N PRO A 924 5.28 -25.73 -2.15
CA PRO A 924 5.45 -24.84 -3.28
C PRO A 924 6.48 -23.75 -2.99
N ARG A 925 7.20 -23.32 -4.02
CA ARG A 925 8.06 -22.13 -4.02
C ARG A 925 7.31 -20.98 -4.67
N LEU A 926 6.98 -19.97 -3.86
CA LEU A 926 6.21 -18.79 -4.28
C LEU A 926 7.10 -17.71 -4.92
N TRP A 927 8.42 -17.80 -4.74
CA TRP A 927 9.42 -16.87 -5.21
C TRP A 927 10.77 -17.57 -5.36
N ARG A 928 11.75 -16.87 -5.92
CA ARG A 928 13.12 -17.38 -6.10
C ARG A 928 13.89 -17.45 -4.76
N PRO A 929 14.86 -18.37 -4.61
CA PRO A 929 15.29 -19.36 -5.59
C PRO A 929 14.33 -20.56 -5.66
N TYR A 930 13.97 -20.99 -6.87
CA TYR A 930 13.10 -22.16 -7.10
C TYR A 930 13.87 -23.46 -6.92
N THR A 931 14.20 -23.76 -5.65
CA THR A 931 15.03 -24.90 -5.25
C THR A 931 14.25 -25.90 -4.39
N PHE A 932 14.46 -27.18 -4.66
CA PHE A 932 13.73 -28.29 -4.04
C PHE A 932 14.70 -29.38 -3.62
N ASP A 933 14.66 -29.80 -2.35
CA ASP A 933 15.43 -30.94 -1.85
C ASP A 933 14.75 -32.24 -2.29
N LEU A 934 15.45 -33.04 -3.09
CA LEU A 934 14.98 -34.31 -3.63
C LEU A 934 15.65 -35.52 -2.96
N THR A 935 16.54 -35.29 -2.00
CA THR A 935 17.50 -36.28 -1.48
C THR A 935 16.81 -37.59 -1.07
N ASP A 936 15.68 -37.48 -0.37
CA ASP A 936 14.93 -38.64 0.15
C ASP A 936 13.82 -39.12 -0.79
N LEU A 937 13.67 -38.51 -1.97
CA LEU A 937 12.55 -38.76 -2.91
C LEU A 937 12.98 -39.43 -4.22
N VAL A 938 14.25 -39.29 -4.62
CA VAL A 938 14.78 -39.89 -5.84
C VAL A 938 15.27 -41.32 -5.63
N LEU A 939 15.15 -42.13 -6.67
CA LEU A 939 15.58 -43.53 -6.70
C LEU A 939 16.73 -43.71 -7.69
N PRO A 940 17.67 -44.65 -7.47
CA PRO A 940 18.57 -45.10 -8.54
C PRO A 940 17.76 -45.71 -9.70
N GLY A 941 17.99 -45.24 -10.91
CA GLY A 941 17.26 -45.63 -12.12
C GLY A 941 16.09 -44.68 -12.43
N PRO A 942 14.91 -45.19 -12.82
CA PRO A 942 13.83 -44.37 -13.35
C PRO A 942 13.15 -43.54 -12.25
N ASN A 943 12.94 -42.25 -12.55
CA ASN A 943 12.20 -41.30 -11.72
C ASN A 943 11.18 -40.54 -12.57
N GLU A 944 10.05 -40.20 -11.97
CA GLU A 944 9.06 -39.29 -12.53
C GLU A 944 9.10 -37.97 -11.78
N ILE A 945 9.31 -36.88 -12.53
CA ILE A 945 9.41 -35.52 -12.01
C ILE A 945 8.30 -34.71 -12.65
N GLU A 946 7.42 -34.11 -11.85
CA GLU A 946 6.39 -33.19 -12.32
C GLU A 946 6.58 -31.81 -11.71
N LEU A 947 6.54 -30.78 -12.54
CA LEU A 947 6.55 -29.38 -12.11
C LEU A 947 5.22 -28.74 -12.50
N GLU A 948 4.47 -28.29 -11.50
CA GLU A 948 3.33 -27.40 -11.69
C GLU A 948 3.79 -25.95 -11.57
N VAL A 949 3.48 -25.14 -12.59
CA VAL A 949 3.75 -23.71 -12.59
C VAL A 949 2.43 -22.98 -12.63
N THR A 950 2.22 -21.98 -11.77
CA THR A 950 1.04 -21.11 -11.77
C THR A 950 1.42 -19.69 -12.21
N SER A 951 0.70 -19.12 -13.17
CA SER A 951 0.94 -17.76 -13.69
C SER A 951 0.01 -16.71 -13.08
N CYS A 952 0.34 -15.44 -13.28
CA CYS A 952 -0.51 -14.31 -12.91
C CYS A 952 -1.75 -14.20 -13.82
N ALA A 953 -2.69 -13.32 -13.46
CA ALA A 953 -3.92 -13.12 -14.22
C ALA A 953 -3.78 -12.13 -15.39
N THR A 954 -2.61 -11.48 -15.55
CA THR A 954 -2.45 -10.38 -16.50
C THR A 954 -2.77 -10.74 -17.95
N ASN A 955 -2.42 -11.93 -18.41
CA ASN A 955 -2.69 -12.30 -19.81
C ASN A 955 -4.18 -12.47 -20.12
N LEU A 956 -5.03 -12.69 -19.10
CA LEU A 956 -6.49 -12.73 -19.27
C LEU A 956 -7.15 -11.39 -18.88
N LEU A 957 -6.76 -10.80 -17.75
CA LEU A 957 -7.45 -9.68 -17.10
C LEU A 957 -6.71 -8.33 -17.20
N GLY A 958 -5.39 -8.34 -17.42
CA GLY A 958 -4.49 -7.18 -17.27
C GLY A 958 -4.04 -6.49 -18.56
N LEU A 959 -4.24 -7.09 -19.74
CA LEU A 959 -3.84 -6.50 -21.03
C LEU A 959 -4.52 -5.16 -21.36
N ASN A 960 -5.58 -4.84 -20.63
CA ASN A 960 -6.48 -3.72 -20.89
C ASN A 960 -6.38 -2.61 -19.84
N GLN A 961 -5.33 -2.64 -18.99
CA GLN A 961 -5.12 -1.62 -17.99
C GLN A 961 -4.25 -0.49 -18.57
N PRO A 962 -4.67 0.78 -18.42
CA PRO A 962 -3.81 1.89 -18.83
C PRO A 962 -2.49 1.83 -18.06
N GLU A 963 -1.38 2.10 -18.73
CA GLU A 963 -0.20 2.57 -18.03
C GLU A 963 -0.59 3.93 -17.47
N LEU A 964 -0.81 4.04 -16.16
CA LEU A 964 -0.52 5.21 -15.30
C LEU A 964 -1.51 5.39 -14.14
N PHE A 965 -0.92 5.59 -12.95
CA PHE A 965 -1.23 6.70 -12.03
C PHE A 965 0.09 7.06 -11.34
N LEU A 966 0.62 8.26 -11.63
CA LEU A 966 1.51 9.10 -10.79
C LEU A 966 2.10 10.31 -11.56
N GLU A 967 2.10 10.35 -12.89
CA GLU A 967 2.70 11.46 -13.67
C GLU A 967 1.77 12.13 -14.71
N GLY A 968 0.45 12.08 -14.53
CA GLY A 968 -0.48 12.92 -15.32
C GLY A 968 -0.44 12.71 -16.84
N LYS A 969 0.12 11.59 -17.31
CA LYS A 969 -0.03 11.13 -18.69
C LYS A 969 -0.94 9.91 -18.63
N ALA A 970 -1.96 9.86 -19.46
CA ALA A 970 -2.67 8.62 -19.76
C ALA A 970 -1.97 8.06 -20.99
N ALA A 971 -1.12 7.04 -20.82
CA ALA A 971 -0.53 6.34 -21.94
C ALA A 971 -1.42 5.13 -22.21
N THR A 972 -2.28 5.29 -23.22
CA THR A 972 -3.12 4.23 -23.80
C THR A 972 -2.28 3.27 -24.67
N ALA A 973 -1.13 2.81 -24.15
CA ALA A 973 -0.35 1.78 -24.81
C ALA A 973 -0.99 0.42 -24.49
N ARG A 974 -1.39 -0.33 -25.51
CA ARG A 974 -1.79 -1.74 -25.34
C ARG A 974 -0.62 -2.51 -24.74
N ARG A 975 -0.82 -3.10 -23.57
CA ARG A 975 0.22 -3.89 -22.91
C ARG A 975 0.54 -5.14 -23.73
N GLU A 976 1.83 -5.44 -23.85
CA GLU A 976 2.29 -6.71 -24.41
C GLU A 976 1.97 -7.86 -23.45
N ARG A 977 1.81 -9.07 -24.00
CA ARG A 977 1.59 -10.27 -23.19
C ARG A 977 2.82 -10.56 -22.34
N GLN A 978 2.61 -10.87 -21.07
CA GLN A 978 3.69 -11.21 -20.17
C GLN A 978 4.14 -12.65 -20.38
N ALA A 979 5.44 -12.88 -20.20
CA ALA A 979 6.00 -14.22 -20.13
C ALA A 979 5.39 -14.97 -18.93
N ALA A 980 4.93 -16.19 -19.19
CA ALA A 980 4.33 -17.08 -18.19
C ALA A 980 4.87 -18.50 -18.38
N GLY A 981 5.10 -19.22 -17.28
CA GLY A 981 5.55 -20.62 -17.31
C GLY A 981 6.97 -20.87 -16.82
N LEU A 982 7.50 -22.03 -17.18
CA LEU A 982 8.89 -22.40 -16.94
C LEU A 982 9.77 -21.69 -17.97
N LEU A 983 10.39 -20.57 -17.61
CA LEU A 983 11.09 -19.71 -18.56
C LEU A 983 12.51 -20.22 -18.87
N THR A 984 13.15 -20.86 -17.88
CA THR A 984 14.47 -21.49 -18.02
C THR A 984 14.41 -22.99 -17.79
N PRO A 985 15.33 -23.79 -18.35
CA PRO A 985 15.40 -25.23 -18.07
C PRO A 985 15.52 -25.53 -16.58
N MET A 986 14.80 -26.55 -16.10
CA MET A 986 15.00 -27.11 -14.77
C MET A 986 16.16 -28.10 -14.78
N ALA A 987 16.95 -28.13 -13.72
CA ALA A 987 18.09 -29.04 -13.59
C ALA A 987 18.07 -29.79 -12.26
N ILE A 988 18.50 -31.06 -12.28
CA ILE A 988 18.74 -31.89 -11.08
C ILE A 988 20.25 -31.90 -10.83
N ARG A 989 20.68 -31.52 -9.63
CA ARG A 989 22.09 -31.37 -9.22
C ARG A 989 22.42 -32.28 -8.03
N TRP A 990 23.62 -32.87 -8.04
CA TRP A 990 24.14 -33.73 -6.96
C TRP A 990 25.68 -33.78 -6.89
#